data_AF-A0A438PS07-F1
#
_entry.id   AF-A0A438PS07-F1
#
_cell.length_a   1.000
_cell.length_b   1.000
_cell.length_c   1.000
_cell.angle_alpha   90.00
_cell.angle_beta   90.00
_cell.angle_gamma   90.00
#
_symmetry.space_group_name_H-M   'P 1'
#
loop_
_entity.id
_entity.type
_entity.pdbx_description
1 polymer ?
#
loop_
_entity_poly.entity_id
_entity_poly.type
_entity_poly.pdbx_seq_one_letter_code
_entity_poly.pdbx_strand_id
1 'polypeptide(L)'
;MARFNQDLNEVLNQALNLALDLNHALCTTEHVLLAILEHESGEKIIGALERDDYDKLKQILKDYLLQYVPLKSDPAKMPARSFVLLRMLKRMYASCFESVGVEELLILMLDHPDCYASKLMDSFGIARLYSNPALLDLDNHGIPNDINDNEEVPKNTPLKKYAKNLSALAQDNALDPVIGREEEILRVIEILGRRKKNNPLLIGEAGVGKTSIAEALALKIAQKEVPEFLQEYEVYSLDLALMVAGAKYRGDFEKRLKKTLKEIQQNGRIILFIDEIHTLLGAGSSNAGSLDAANILKPVLTDGSLKCLGATTFEEYRSVFEKDKAFNRRFSVIKVEEPSKEACYLILKKIAPLYEEHHQVRYDESVFKACVDLTSDYMHDKFLPDKAIELLDEVGSRKKINPKKGKKIGVDDVKETLALKLKIPKMRLSSDKKALLRNLEKSLKNKIFAQTEAISLVSNAIKIQHCGLSAKNKPVGSFLFVGPSGVGKTELAKELALNLNLHFERFDMSEYKEAHSVAKLIGSPSGYVGFEQGGLLVNAIKKHPHCLLLLDEIEKAHSNVYDLLLQVMDNATLSDNLGNQASFKHVILIMTSNVGSKDKDTLGFFSAKNTKYDRAVKELLTPELRSRIDAIVPFNALSLEDFERIVSVELDKLKALALEQDITLKFHKEVVKFIAQKSYQTTLGAREIKKIIHHEIKTKLSDILLLQSFKKPCKIACLLEKNQLVLKEIKRAQKVKENDF
;
A
#
# COMPACT_ATOMS: atom_id res chain seq x y z
N MET A 1 6.48 33.91 6.58
CA MET A 1 7.88 34.05 6.11
C MET A 1 8.83 33.65 7.24
N ALA A 2 8.60 32.51 7.90
CA ALA A 2 9.39 32.00 9.01
C ALA A 2 9.19 30.47 9.08
N ARG A 3 9.92 29.72 8.25
CA ARG A 3 9.88 28.24 8.22
C ARG A 3 11.21 27.64 7.81
N PHE A 4 12.03 28.40 7.07
CA PHE A 4 13.44 28.09 6.87
C PHE A 4 14.24 28.55 8.08
N ASN A 5 15.13 27.70 8.56
CA ASN A 5 16.10 28.11 9.58
C ASN A 5 17.01 29.21 9.03
N GLN A 6 17.74 29.88 9.93
CA GLN A 6 18.57 31.03 9.56
C GLN A 6 19.62 30.63 8.50
N ASP A 7 20.32 29.52 8.72
CA ASP A 7 21.35 28.96 7.84
C ASP A 7 20.83 28.71 6.41
N LEU A 8 19.64 28.14 6.25
CA LEU A 8 19.06 27.89 4.94
C LEU A 8 18.73 29.20 4.19
N ASN A 9 18.26 30.23 4.90
CA ASN A 9 18.04 31.53 4.28
C ASN A 9 19.36 32.17 3.84
N GLU A 10 20.42 32.05 4.64
CA GLU A 10 21.76 32.55 4.31
C GLU A 10 22.33 31.84 3.07
N VAL A 11 22.24 30.51 3.02
CA VAL A 11 22.64 29.70 1.85
C VAL A 11 21.87 30.08 0.59
N LEU A 12 20.54 30.24 0.66
CA LEU A 12 19.72 30.61 -0.49
C LEU A 12 20.00 32.03 -0.99
N ASN A 13 20.33 32.96 -0.08
CA ASN A 13 20.73 34.32 -0.43
C ASN A 13 22.13 34.32 -1.06
N GLN A 14 23.07 33.55 -0.52
CA GLN A 14 24.41 33.39 -1.09
C GLN A 14 24.36 32.78 -2.49
N ALA A 15 23.53 31.76 -2.72
CA ALA A 15 23.31 31.18 -4.05
C ALA A 15 22.73 32.19 -5.06
N LEU A 16 21.88 33.11 -4.60
CA LEU A 16 21.32 34.17 -5.45
C LEU A 16 22.37 35.24 -5.77
N ASN A 17 23.22 35.60 -4.79
CA ASN A 17 24.34 36.51 -4.99
C ASN A 17 25.38 35.93 -5.95
N LEU A 18 25.71 34.64 -5.83
CA LEU A 18 26.59 33.94 -6.79
C LEU A 18 26.04 34.02 -8.22
N ALA A 19 24.72 33.84 -8.40
CA ALA A 19 24.10 33.99 -9.71
C ALA A 19 24.08 35.45 -10.22
N LEU A 20 24.06 36.43 -9.32
CA LEU A 20 24.19 37.86 -9.65
C LEU A 20 25.62 38.20 -10.08
N ASP A 21 26.62 37.79 -9.31
CA ASP A 21 28.04 38.08 -9.53
C ASP A 21 28.54 37.45 -10.84
N LEU A 22 28.07 36.25 -11.16
CA LEU A 22 28.38 35.56 -12.42
C LEU A 22 27.49 36.00 -13.60
N ASN A 23 26.62 37.00 -13.41
CA ASN A 23 25.66 37.50 -14.42
C ASN A 23 24.76 36.41 -15.04
N HIS A 24 24.38 35.38 -14.27
CA HIS A 24 23.57 34.27 -14.75
C HIS A 24 22.07 34.57 -14.77
N ALA A 25 21.37 34.16 -15.84
CA ALA A 25 19.93 34.36 -15.99
C ALA A 25 19.10 33.58 -14.96
N LEU A 26 19.65 32.47 -14.46
CA LEU A 26 18.98 31.55 -13.55
C LEU A 26 19.86 31.21 -12.34
N CYS A 27 19.25 31.21 -11.15
CA CYS A 27 19.80 30.57 -9.96
C CYS A 27 19.39 29.09 -9.96
N THR A 28 20.36 28.20 -10.13
CA THR A 28 20.16 26.75 -10.30
C THR A 28 20.54 25.95 -9.04
N THR A 29 20.30 24.65 -9.05
CA THR A 29 20.68 23.71 -7.98
C THR A 29 22.19 23.67 -7.73
N GLU A 30 23.00 23.95 -8.75
CA GLU A 30 24.46 23.96 -8.67
C GLU A 30 24.98 25.21 -7.95
N HIS A 31 24.29 26.36 -8.10
CA HIS A 31 24.58 27.56 -7.30
C HIS A 31 24.30 27.32 -5.82
N VAL A 32 23.20 26.63 -5.54
CA VAL A 32 22.81 26.25 -4.18
C VAL A 32 23.83 25.27 -3.59
N LEU A 33 24.22 24.24 -4.33
CA LEU A 33 25.24 23.29 -3.86
C LEU A 33 26.58 23.98 -3.58
N LEU A 34 27.01 24.90 -4.46
CA LEU A 34 28.24 25.66 -4.24
C LEU A 34 28.14 26.56 -2.99
N ALA A 35 27.00 27.23 -2.80
CA ALA A 35 26.74 28.03 -1.60
C ALA A 35 26.75 27.18 -0.32
N ILE A 36 26.18 25.96 -0.36
CA ILE A 36 26.25 25.02 0.77
C ILE A 36 27.71 24.69 1.09
N LEU A 37 28.54 24.37 0.09
CA LEU A 37 29.95 24.05 0.29
C LEU A 37 30.80 25.26 0.76
N GLU A 38 30.31 26.49 0.62
CA GLU A 38 30.99 27.69 1.12
C GLU A 38 30.43 28.16 2.47
N HIS A 39 29.36 27.55 2.97
CA HIS A 39 28.72 27.87 4.24
C HIS A 39 29.14 26.92 5.36
N GLU A 40 29.23 27.42 6.60
CA GLU A 40 29.67 26.64 7.77
C GLU A 40 28.79 25.39 8.01
N SER A 41 27.49 25.48 7.71
CA SER A 41 26.57 24.34 7.83
C SER A 41 26.90 23.23 6.83
N GLY A 42 27.27 23.56 5.59
CA GLY A 42 27.63 22.56 4.60
C GLY A 42 28.99 21.92 4.86
N GLU A 43 29.94 22.66 5.46
CA GLU A 43 31.22 22.09 5.92
C GLU A 43 31.01 21.05 7.03
N LYS A 44 30.10 21.29 7.98
CA LYS A 44 29.76 20.30 9.02
C LYS A 44 29.14 19.03 8.44
N ILE A 45 28.25 19.21 7.47
CA ILE A 45 27.44 18.15 6.89
C ILE A 45 28.25 17.31 5.86
N ILE A 46 29.08 17.96 5.04
CA ILE A 46 29.84 17.34 3.94
C ILE A 46 31.32 17.11 4.34
N GLY A 47 31.76 17.61 5.50
CA GLY A 47 33.13 17.49 6.03
C GLY A 47 33.60 16.07 6.36
N ALA A 48 32.74 15.06 6.19
CA ALA A 48 33.14 13.66 6.19
C ALA A 48 33.89 13.22 4.92
N LEU A 49 33.89 14.04 3.86
CA LEU A 49 34.72 13.85 2.66
C LEU A 49 36.19 14.16 2.94
N GLU A 50 37.09 13.48 2.22
CA GLU A 50 38.51 13.85 2.20
C GLU A 50 38.67 15.28 1.64
N ARG A 51 39.55 16.10 2.24
CA ARG A 51 39.72 17.52 1.85
C ARG A 51 39.99 17.71 0.36
N ASP A 52 40.75 16.79 -0.25
CA ASP A 52 41.06 16.83 -1.68
C ASP A 52 39.82 16.66 -2.58
N ASP A 53 38.82 15.90 -2.13
CA ASP A 53 37.58 15.68 -2.89
C ASP A 53 36.59 16.84 -2.71
N TYR A 54 36.62 17.50 -1.56
CA TYR A 54 35.86 18.72 -1.29
C TYR A 54 36.29 19.87 -2.23
N ASP A 55 37.60 20.08 -2.38
CA ASP A 55 38.13 21.13 -3.24
C ASP A 55 37.90 20.84 -4.73
N LYS A 56 38.04 19.58 -5.15
CA LYS A 56 37.68 19.15 -6.52
C LYS A 56 36.20 19.38 -6.82
N LEU A 57 35.30 19.05 -5.89
CA LEU A 57 33.86 19.25 -6.07
C LEU A 57 33.53 20.74 -6.27
N LYS A 58 34.11 21.62 -5.46
CA LYS A 58 33.97 23.08 -5.63
C LYS A 58 34.46 23.55 -7.00
N GLN A 59 35.61 23.04 -7.43
CA GLN A 59 36.22 23.45 -8.69
C GLN A 59 35.36 23.01 -9.90
N ILE A 60 34.87 21.77 -9.90
CA ILE A 60 33.97 21.26 -10.95
C ILE A 60 32.66 22.05 -10.99
N LEU A 61 32.10 22.44 -9.83
CA LEU A 61 30.90 23.28 -9.79
C LEU A 61 31.15 24.67 -10.37
N LYS A 62 32.28 25.30 -10.04
CA LYS A 62 32.66 26.61 -10.61
C LYS A 62 32.82 26.53 -12.13
N ASP A 63 33.47 25.49 -12.64
CA ASP A 63 33.64 25.26 -14.07
C ASP A 63 32.29 25.01 -14.77
N TYR A 64 31.42 24.21 -14.15
CA TYR A 64 30.08 23.95 -14.68
C TYR A 64 29.25 25.23 -14.79
N LEU A 65 29.26 26.05 -13.74
CA LEU A 65 28.53 27.31 -13.69
C LEU A 65 28.96 28.26 -14.80
N LEU A 66 30.27 28.37 -15.06
CA LEU A 66 30.80 29.23 -16.12
C LEU A 66 30.51 28.72 -17.54
N GLN A 67 30.42 27.41 -17.73
CA GLN A 67 30.29 26.81 -19.07
C GLN A 67 28.84 26.61 -19.52
N TYR A 68 27.93 26.26 -18.60
CA TYR A 68 26.61 25.74 -18.97
C TYR A 68 25.44 26.61 -18.53
N VAL A 69 25.65 27.62 -17.67
CA VAL A 69 24.57 28.51 -17.22
C VAL A 69 24.53 29.75 -18.12
N PRO A 70 23.37 30.06 -18.74
CA PRO A 70 23.27 31.20 -19.65
C PRO A 70 23.38 32.54 -18.91
N LEU A 71 24.11 33.48 -19.51
CA LEU A 71 24.21 34.86 -19.03
C LEU A 71 22.89 35.62 -19.23
N LYS A 72 22.65 36.63 -18.39
CA LYS A 72 21.49 37.53 -18.50
C LYS A 72 21.58 38.37 -19.77
N SER A 73 20.44 38.56 -20.42
CA SER A 73 20.27 39.53 -21.49
C SER A 73 20.28 40.99 -20.99
N ASP A 74 19.91 41.20 -19.72
CA ASP A 74 19.87 42.51 -19.06
C ASP A 74 20.52 42.41 -17.66
N PRO A 75 21.67 43.10 -17.42
CA PRO A 75 22.38 43.07 -16.14
C PRO A 75 21.56 43.57 -14.95
N ALA A 76 20.57 44.46 -15.17
CA ALA A 76 19.76 45.04 -14.10
C ALA A 76 18.67 44.08 -13.57
N LYS A 77 18.41 42.97 -14.27
CA LYS A 77 17.34 42.03 -13.93
C LYS A 77 17.82 40.99 -12.91
N MET A 78 17.04 40.74 -11.85
CA MET A 78 17.37 39.68 -10.88
C MET A 78 17.32 38.28 -11.53
N PRO A 79 18.20 37.34 -11.15
CA PRO A 79 18.16 35.97 -11.63
C PRO A 79 16.85 35.31 -11.18
N ALA A 80 16.16 34.62 -12.08
CA ALA A 80 15.02 33.79 -11.68
C ALA A 80 15.52 32.46 -11.10
N ARG A 81 14.79 31.87 -10.15
CA ARG A 81 15.11 30.51 -9.68
C ARG A 81 14.73 29.48 -10.75
N SER A 82 15.56 28.47 -10.96
CA SER A 82 15.27 27.39 -11.91
C SER A 82 13.98 26.65 -11.55
N PHE A 83 13.31 26.06 -12.54
CA PHE A 83 12.06 25.31 -12.31
C PHE A 83 12.27 24.14 -11.33
N VAL A 84 13.43 23.47 -11.40
CA VAL A 84 13.82 22.39 -10.50
C VAL A 84 13.96 22.90 -9.06
N LEU A 85 14.68 24.00 -8.86
CA LEU A 85 14.86 24.62 -7.54
C LEU A 85 13.52 25.10 -6.95
N LEU A 86 12.66 25.71 -7.77
CA LEU A 86 11.31 26.12 -7.35
C LEU A 86 10.44 24.93 -6.93
N ARG A 87 10.55 23.80 -7.63
CA ARG A 87 9.82 22.57 -7.29
C ARG A 87 10.31 21.98 -5.96
N MET A 88 11.62 21.95 -5.72
CA MET A 88 12.22 21.50 -4.46
C MET A 88 11.76 22.37 -3.29
N LEU A 89 11.88 23.69 -3.41
CA LEU A 89 11.43 24.63 -2.37
C LEU A 89 9.92 24.48 -2.09
N LYS A 90 9.07 24.30 -3.13
CA LYS A 90 7.64 24.03 -2.94
C LYS A 90 7.37 22.72 -2.19
N ARG A 91 8.15 21.67 -2.45
CA ARG A 91 8.05 20.38 -1.73
C ARG A 91 8.45 20.55 -0.26
N MET A 92 9.47 21.34 0.03
CA MET A 92 9.86 21.72 1.40
C MET A 92 8.79 22.53 2.11
N TYR A 93 8.08 23.41 1.42
CA TYR A 93 6.95 24.14 2.02
C TYR A 93 5.76 23.24 2.35
N ALA A 94 5.59 22.14 1.62
CA ALA A 94 4.49 21.20 1.79
C ALA A 94 4.76 20.11 2.84
N SER A 95 6.01 19.92 3.28
CA SER A 95 6.33 18.99 4.38
C SER A 95 5.87 19.56 5.74
N CYS A 96 5.54 18.67 6.68
CA CYS A 96 4.95 19.02 7.98
C CYS A 96 6.00 19.27 9.09
N PHE A 97 7.25 19.59 8.74
CA PHE A 97 8.30 19.87 9.72
C PHE A 97 8.12 21.26 10.35
N GLU A 98 8.49 21.41 11.63
CA GLU A 98 8.40 22.67 12.39
C GLU A 98 9.45 23.69 11.91
N SER A 99 10.63 23.23 11.49
CA SER A 99 11.69 24.00 10.81
C SER A 99 12.26 23.18 9.66
N VAL A 100 12.66 23.84 8.58
CA VAL A 100 13.34 23.21 7.45
C VAL A 100 14.72 23.83 7.28
N GLY A 101 15.76 23.00 7.22
CA GLY A 101 17.16 23.40 7.17
C GLY A 101 17.87 23.02 5.87
N VAL A 102 19.19 23.17 5.91
CA VAL A 102 20.09 22.89 4.78
C VAL A 102 20.15 21.40 4.47
N GLU A 103 19.97 20.55 5.48
CA GLU A 103 19.99 19.09 5.38
C GLU A 103 18.84 18.55 4.53
N GLU A 104 17.61 18.99 4.80
CA GLU A 104 16.45 18.55 4.01
C GLU A 104 16.54 19.02 2.56
N LEU A 105 17.10 20.21 2.33
CA LEU A 105 17.35 20.68 0.97
C LEU A 105 18.34 19.78 0.25
N LEU A 106 19.42 19.36 0.91
CA LEU A 106 20.42 18.48 0.31
C LEU A 106 19.85 17.08 0.03
N ILE A 107 19.06 16.51 0.95
CA ILE A 107 18.35 15.24 0.75
C ILE A 107 17.43 15.33 -0.46
N LEU A 108 16.66 16.41 -0.58
CA LEU A 108 15.77 16.61 -1.73
C LEU A 108 16.52 16.82 -3.04
N MET A 109 17.73 17.38 -3.00
CA MET A 109 18.61 17.47 -4.17
C MET A 109 19.11 16.10 -4.60
N LEU A 110 19.46 15.22 -3.66
CA LEU A 110 19.86 13.83 -3.93
C LEU A 110 18.71 12.96 -4.46
N ASP A 111 17.49 13.19 -3.98
CA ASP A 111 16.27 12.49 -4.43
C ASP A 111 15.85 12.84 -5.87
N HIS A 112 16.46 13.86 -6.49
CA HIS A 112 16.11 14.35 -7.81
C HIS A 112 17.15 13.96 -8.87
N PRO A 113 16.98 12.81 -9.57
CA PRO A 113 17.97 12.27 -10.51
C PRO A 113 18.18 13.13 -11.77
N ASP A 114 17.27 14.08 -12.00
CA ASP A 114 17.29 14.99 -13.14
C ASP A 114 18.17 16.25 -12.94
N CYS A 115 18.78 16.44 -11.75
CA CYS A 115 19.67 17.58 -11.50
C CYS A 115 21.15 17.18 -11.58
N TYR A 116 21.98 18.06 -12.16
CA TYR A 116 23.42 17.81 -12.31
C TYR A 116 24.11 17.75 -10.94
N ALA A 117 23.68 18.59 -10.01
CA ALA A 117 24.10 18.55 -8.61
C ALA A 117 23.94 17.14 -7.99
N SER A 118 22.84 16.42 -8.22
CA SER A 118 22.64 15.04 -7.73
C SER A 118 23.69 14.10 -8.29
N LYS A 119 23.88 14.09 -9.62
CA LYS A 119 24.85 13.20 -10.28
C LYS A 119 26.29 13.48 -9.85
N LEU A 120 26.60 14.74 -9.61
CA LEU A 120 27.90 15.15 -9.13
C LEU A 120 28.10 14.68 -7.68
N MET A 121 27.12 14.91 -6.80
CA MET A 121 27.15 14.40 -5.43
C MET A 121 27.27 12.87 -5.37
N ASP A 122 26.57 12.14 -6.25
CA ASP A 122 26.70 10.69 -6.39
C ASP A 122 28.12 10.25 -6.77
N SER A 123 28.78 10.98 -7.70
CA SER A 123 30.13 10.65 -8.16
C SER A 123 31.19 10.80 -7.07
N PHE A 124 30.97 11.71 -6.13
CA PHE A 124 31.78 11.91 -4.93
C PHE A 124 31.31 11.05 -3.73
N GLY A 125 30.32 10.17 -3.94
CA GLY A 125 29.82 9.27 -2.91
C GLY A 125 28.98 9.92 -1.82
N ILE A 126 28.55 11.17 -2.00
CA ILE A 126 27.78 11.95 -1.01
C ILE A 126 26.40 11.32 -0.77
N ALA A 127 25.75 10.76 -1.79
CA ALA A 127 24.47 10.04 -1.60
C ALA A 127 24.57 8.85 -0.64
N ARG A 128 25.75 8.24 -0.52
CA ARG A 128 26.00 7.13 0.43
C ARG A 128 26.09 7.62 1.87
N LEU A 129 26.39 8.91 2.10
CA LEU A 129 26.40 9.51 3.43
C LEU A 129 24.97 9.64 4.00
N TYR A 130 23.99 9.97 3.16
CA TYR A 130 22.57 10.14 3.54
C TYR A 130 21.75 8.85 3.53
N SER A 131 22.29 7.78 2.95
CA SER A 131 21.68 6.45 3.00
C SER A 131 21.89 5.75 4.36
N ASN A 132 22.56 6.42 5.30
CA ASN A 132 22.90 5.90 6.62
C ASN A 132 22.08 6.62 7.70
N PRO A 133 21.07 5.99 8.32
CA PRO A 133 20.18 6.63 9.30
C PRO A 133 20.86 7.16 10.56
N ALA A 134 22.13 6.78 10.81
CA ALA A 134 22.87 7.14 12.02
C ALA A 134 23.43 8.59 12.04
N LEU A 135 23.32 9.34 10.94
CA LEU A 135 23.80 10.73 10.84
C LEU A 135 22.68 11.77 10.97
N LEU A 136 21.42 11.34 11.12
CA LEU A 136 20.23 12.20 11.20
C LEU A 136 19.82 12.59 12.64
N ASP A 137 20.60 12.21 13.66
CA ASP A 137 20.38 12.64 15.06
C ASP A 137 21.24 13.87 15.38
N LEU A 138 20.98 14.99 14.70
CA LEU A 138 21.47 16.31 15.09
C LEU A 138 20.29 17.23 15.37
N ASP A 139 19.50 16.88 16.39
CA ASP A 139 18.83 17.86 17.24
C ASP A 139 18.22 17.17 18.47
N ASN A 140 18.97 17.15 19.58
CA ASN A 140 18.39 17.43 20.89
C ASN A 140 19.44 17.65 21.99
N HIS A 141 19.36 18.86 22.55
CA HIS A 141 19.82 19.30 23.87
C HIS A 141 21.32 19.41 24.15
N GLY A 142 21.74 20.68 24.32
CA GLY A 142 23.01 21.04 24.92
C GLY A 142 23.18 20.45 26.32
N ILE A 143 24.39 19.95 26.55
CA ILE A 143 24.95 19.63 27.86
C ILE A 143 26.37 20.25 27.86
N PRO A 144 26.82 20.86 28.95
CA PRO A 144 27.97 21.77 28.96
C PRO A 144 29.29 21.07 28.63
N ASN A 145 30.14 21.74 27.87
CA ASN A 145 31.57 21.48 27.85
C ASN A 145 32.14 21.83 29.23
N ASP A 146 32.40 20.81 30.04
CA ASP A 146 33.52 20.75 30.98
C ASP A 146 33.52 19.39 31.67
N ILE A 147 34.29 18.44 31.13
CA ILE A 147 34.85 17.35 31.96
C ILE A 147 36.31 17.17 31.56
N ASN A 148 37.16 17.65 32.45
CA ASN A 148 38.57 17.31 32.58
C ASN A 148 38.79 15.80 32.41
N ASP A 149 39.83 15.46 31.64
CA ASP A 149 40.52 14.18 31.78
C ASP A 149 40.94 14.00 33.24
N ASN A 150 40.18 13.20 34.00
CA ASN A 150 40.57 12.41 35.16
C ASN A 150 39.32 11.97 35.92
N GLU A 151 38.66 10.90 35.49
CA GLU A 151 37.85 10.05 36.37
C GLU A 151 37.62 8.66 35.73
N GLU A 152 37.79 7.62 36.53
CA GLU A 152 37.81 6.22 36.12
C GLU A 152 36.46 5.74 35.54
N VAL A 153 36.43 5.42 34.23
CA VAL A 153 35.25 4.84 33.56
C VAL A 153 35.24 3.31 33.75
N PRO A 154 34.13 2.69 34.21
CA PRO A 154 34.03 1.24 34.31
C PRO A 154 34.06 0.59 32.92
N LYS A 155 34.82 -0.51 32.78
CA LYS A 155 35.04 -1.28 31.54
C LYS A 155 33.76 -1.51 30.71
N ASN A 156 33.57 -0.76 29.62
CA ASN A 156 32.51 -1.01 28.64
C ASN A 156 32.87 -2.23 27.78
N THR A 157 32.23 -3.37 28.02
CA THR A 157 32.52 -4.61 27.28
C THR A 157 31.77 -4.67 25.94
N PRO A 158 32.36 -5.27 24.88
CA PRO A 158 31.71 -5.44 23.57
C PRO A 158 30.33 -6.09 23.63
N LEU A 159 30.12 -7.08 24.50
CA LEU A 159 28.83 -7.74 24.68
C LEU A 159 27.73 -6.77 25.11
N LYS A 160 28.01 -5.85 26.05
CA LYS A 160 27.02 -4.84 26.49
C LYS A 160 26.67 -3.82 25.41
N LYS A 161 27.58 -3.61 24.44
CA LYS A 161 27.37 -2.64 23.35
C LYS A 161 26.51 -3.19 22.22
N TYR A 162 26.66 -4.47 21.89
CA TYR A 162 26.03 -5.08 20.71
C TYR A 162 25.00 -6.18 21.03
N ALA A 163 24.76 -6.46 22.31
CA ALA A 163 23.75 -7.41 22.74
C ALA A 163 22.94 -6.87 23.92
N LYS A 164 21.64 -7.17 23.91
CA LYS A 164 20.70 -6.84 24.98
C LYS A 164 20.57 -8.05 25.92
N ASN A 165 20.81 -7.87 27.21
CA ASN A 165 20.63 -8.95 28.19
C ASN A 165 19.13 -9.10 28.50
N LEU A 166 18.51 -10.16 27.97
CA LEU A 166 17.10 -10.46 28.21
C LEU A 166 16.86 -10.99 29.64
N SER A 167 17.82 -11.72 30.20
CA SER A 167 17.72 -12.21 31.59
C SER A 167 17.72 -11.08 32.61
N ALA A 168 18.46 -9.99 32.37
CA ALA A 168 18.42 -8.79 33.21
C ALA A 168 17.06 -8.08 33.13
N LEU A 169 16.54 -7.88 31.92
CA LEU A 169 15.20 -7.28 31.72
C LEU A 169 14.09 -8.12 32.35
N ALA A 170 14.24 -9.44 32.35
CA ALA A 170 13.32 -10.35 33.01
C ALA A 170 13.33 -10.16 34.53
N GLN A 171 14.50 -9.93 35.14
CA GLN A 171 14.62 -9.64 36.58
C GLN A 171 13.97 -8.30 36.95
N ASP A 172 14.07 -7.31 36.06
CA ASP A 172 13.48 -5.98 36.23
C ASP A 172 11.96 -5.93 35.94
N ASN A 173 11.32 -7.07 35.65
CA ASN A 173 9.91 -7.17 35.21
C ASN A 173 9.58 -6.29 33.99
N ALA A 174 10.56 -6.02 33.14
CA ALA A 174 10.41 -5.17 31.95
C ALA A 174 10.03 -5.95 30.68
N LEU A 175 9.87 -7.28 30.77
CA LEU A 175 9.46 -8.14 29.65
C LEU A 175 7.95 -8.43 29.68
N ASP A 176 7.36 -8.52 28.50
CA ASP A 176 5.95 -8.86 28.36
C ASP A 176 5.66 -10.31 28.75
N PRO A 177 4.49 -10.59 29.36
CA PRO A 177 4.11 -11.95 29.71
C PRO A 177 3.76 -12.77 28.46
N VAL A 178 4.38 -13.93 28.33
CA VAL A 178 4.16 -14.85 27.19
C VAL A 178 3.11 -15.89 27.53
N ILE A 179 2.15 -16.12 26.62
CA ILE A 179 1.00 -17.00 26.85
C ILE A 179 0.86 -17.99 25.71
N GLY A 180 0.50 -19.24 26.05
CA GLY A 180 0.10 -20.25 25.07
C GLY A 180 1.25 -20.74 24.20
N ARG A 181 2.50 -20.58 24.66
CA ARG A 181 3.73 -21.04 23.98
C ARG A 181 4.52 -22.05 24.80
N GLU A 182 3.85 -22.75 25.73
CA GLU A 182 4.52 -23.63 26.70
C GLU A 182 5.20 -24.83 26.02
N GLU A 183 4.56 -25.41 25.00
CA GLU A 183 5.12 -26.54 24.25
C GLU A 183 6.37 -26.13 23.48
N GLU A 184 6.37 -24.98 22.81
CA GLU A 184 7.53 -24.48 22.08
C GLU A 184 8.67 -24.13 23.03
N ILE A 185 8.39 -23.50 24.17
CA ILE A 185 9.40 -23.18 25.19
C ILE A 185 10.00 -24.46 25.78
N LEU A 186 9.17 -25.45 26.11
CA LEU A 186 9.64 -26.74 26.61
C LEU A 186 10.52 -27.43 25.57
N ARG A 187 10.13 -27.37 24.29
CA ARG A 187 10.93 -27.92 23.19
C ARG A 187 12.27 -27.21 23.01
N VAL A 188 12.33 -25.89 23.21
CA VAL A 188 13.57 -25.10 23.25
C VAL A 188 14.48 -25.60 24.38
N ILE A 189 13.94 -25.77 25.60
CA ILE A 189 14.68 -26.27 26.77
C ILE A 189 15.24 -27.69 26.50
N GLU A 190 14.43 -28.59 25.94
CA GLU A 190 14.85 -29.95 25.57
C GLU A 190 16.01 -29.94 24.57
N ILE A 191 15.96 -29.06 23.56
CA ILE A 191 17.01 -28.98 22.55
C ILE A 191 18.30 -28.42 23.16
N LEU A 192 18.22 -27.37 23.98
CA LEU A 192 19.39 -26.78 24.65
C LEU A 192 20.12 -27.76 25.59
N GLY A 193 19.42 -28.77 26.10
CA GLY A 193 19.99 -29.85 26.92
C GLY A 193 20.68 -30.98 26.14
N ARG A 194 20.61 -30.99 24.80
CA ARG A 194 21.23 -32.05 23.99
C ARG A 194 22.76 -31.91 23.96
N ARG A 195 23.46 -33.04 23.83
CA ARG A 195 24.92 -33.05 23.61
C ARG A 195 25.33 -32.67 22.19
N LYS A 196 24.49 -32.93 21.19
CA LYS A 196 24.69 -32.59 19.77
C LYS A 196 23.40 -31.96 19.24
N LYS A 197 23.52 -31.04 18.27
CA LYS A 197 22.39 -30.28 17.71
C LYS A 197 21.57 -29.55 18.79
N ASN A 198 22.29 -28.89 19.68
CA ASN A 198 21.75 -28.19 20.84
C ASN A 198 21.37 -26.73 20.58
N ASN A 199 21.26 -26.36 19.30
CA ASN A 199 20.86 -25.02 18.88
C ASN A 199 19.41 -25.11 18.35
N PRO A 200 18.41 -24.57 19.06
CA PRO A 200 17.05 -24.51 18.53
C PRO A 200 16.92 -23.44 17.45
N LEU A 201 16.11 -23.72 16.43
CA LEU A 201 15.75 -22.78 15.38
C LEU A 201 14.24 -22.66 15.30
N LEU A 202 13.71 -21.49 15.66
CA LEU A 202 12.30 -21.14 15.58
C LEU A 202 11.97 -20.75 14.12
N ILE A 203 11.06 -21.48 13.50
CA ILE A 203 10.58 -21.19 12.14
C ILE A 203 9.09 -20.89 12.19
N GLY A 204 8.72 -19.70 11.75
CA GLY A 204 7.33 -19.25 11.69
C GLY A 204 7.20 -17.93 10.95
N GLU A 205 6.01 -17.56 10.53
CA GLU A 205 5.75 -16.30 9.81
C GLU A 205 6.16 -15.06 10.64
N ALA A 206 6.36 -13.92 10.00
CA ALA A 206 6.62 -12.67 10.72
C ALA A 206 5.40 -12.31 11.61
N GLY A 207 5.66 -11.82 12.83
CA GLY A 207 4.61 -11.40 13.76
C GLY A 207 3.95 -12.51 14.61
N VAL A 208 4.32 -13.79 14.46
CA VAL A 208 3.74 -14.88 15.29
C VAL A 208 4.26 -14.95 16.73
N GLY A 209 5.24 -14.10 17.10
CA GLY A 209 5.82 -14.06 18.45
C GLY A 209 7.07 -14.94 18.66
N LYS A 210 7.95 -15.06 17.65
CA LYS A 210 9.22 -15.81 17.77
C LYS A 210 10.14 -15.21 18.84
N THR A 211 10.30 -13.89 18.84
CA THR A 211 11.09 -13.13 19.83
C THR A 211 10.54 -13.33 21.24
N SER A 212 9.21 -13.35 21.39
CA SER A 212 8.56 -13.62 22.67
C SER A 212 8.93 -14.99 23.26
N ILE A 213 9.19 -16.02 22.45
CA ILE A 213 9.65 -17.32 22.97
C ILE A 213 11.04 -17.19 23.63
N ALA A 214 11.93 -16.35 23.08
CA ALA A 214 13.24 -16.10 23.67
C ALA A 214 13.14 -15.29 24.97
N GLU A 215 12.26 -14.30 25.01
CA GLU A 215 11.95 -13.53 26.23
C GLU A 215 11.33 -14.41 27.32
N ALA A 216 10.41 -15.32 26.95
CA ALA A 216 9.83 -16.29 27.87
C ALA A 216 10.87 -17.24 28.46
N LEU A 217 11.83 -17.68 27.64
CA LEU A 217 12.95 -18.49 28.12
C LEU A 217 13.77 -17.71 29.15
N ALA A 218 14.08 -16.44 28.89
CA ALA A 218 14.81 -15.58 29.83
C ALA A 218 14.04 -15.39 31.15
N LEU A 219 12.72 -15.22 31.08
CA LEU A 219 11.84 -15.11 32.25
C LEU A 219 11.85 -16.39 33.09
N LYS A 220 11.69 -17.56 32.47
CA LYS A 220 11.73 -18.84 33.19
C LYS A 220 13.09 -19.11 33.83
N ILE A 221 14.18 -18.72 33.17
CA ILE A 221 15.52 -18.80 33.74
C ILE A 221 15.64 -17.90 34.97
N ALA A 222 15.21 -16.64 34.88
CA ALA A 222 15.24 -15.69 36.00
C ALA A 222 14.40 -16.16 37.20
N GLN A 223 13.26 -16.79 36.93
CA GLN A 223 12.36 -17.36 37.95
C GLN A 223 12.79 -18.75 38.46
N LYS A 224 13.87 -19.33 37.91
CA LYS A 224 14.36 -20.69 38.20
C LYS A 224 13.34 -21.80 37.90
N GLU A 225 12.43 -21.57 36.96
CA GLU A 225 11.46 -22.56 36.47
C GLU A 225 12.03 -23.48 35.36
N VAL A 226 13.36 -23.48 35.19
CA VAL A 226 14.09 -24.33 34.24
C VAL A 226 14.84 -25.44 34.98
N PRO A 227 15.16 -26.56 34.29
CA PRO A 227 15.99 -27.62 34.87
C PRO A 227 17.37 -27.10 35.32
N GLU A 228 17.96 -27.75 36.33
CA GLU A 228 19.20 -27.32 37.02
C GLU A 228 20.34 -26.94 36.05
N PHE A 229 20.49 -27.67 34.94
CA PHE A 229 21.53 -27.41 33.94
C PHE A 229 21.38 -26.08 33.17
N LEU A 230 20.23 -25.39 33.26
CA LEU A 230 19.98 -24.08 32.62
C LEU A 230 19.83 -22.93 33.61
N GLN A 231 19.76 -23.19 34.91
CA GLN A 231 19.48 -22.13 35.90
C GLN A 231 20.56 -21.06 35.98
N GLU A 232 21.81 -21.42 35.67
CA GLU A 232 22.96 -20.50 35.69
C GLU A 232 23.23 -19.84 34.33
N TYR A 233 22.41 -20.08 33.31
CA TYR A 233 22.58 -19.49 31.98
C TYR A 233 21.94 -18.10 31.91
N GLU A 234 22.51 -17.22 31.10
CA GLU A 234 21.91 -15.92 30.74
C GLU A 234 21.54 -15.88 29.26
N VAL A 235 20.44 -15.22 28.91
CA VAL A 235 19.99 -15.05 27.53
C VAL A 235 20.34 -13.65 27.03
N TYR A 236 21.10 -13.57 25.94
CA TYR A 236 21.45 -12.31 25.28
C TYR A 236 20.88 -12.28 23.86
N SER A 237 20.18 -11.20 23.52
CA SER A 237 19.74 -10.92 22.16
C SER A 237 20.82 -10.15 21.41
N LEU A 238 21.29 -10.71 20.30
CA LEU A 238 22.26 -10.05 19.43
C LEU A 238 21.57 -9.02 18.53
N ASP A 239 22.06 -7.79 18.52
CA ASP A 239 21.57 -6.76 17.61
C ASP A 239 22.51 -6.64 16.41
N LEU A 240 22.10 -7.23 15.29
CA LEU A 240 22.87 -7.18 14.05
C LEU A 240 22.89 -5.78 13.44
N ALA A 241 21.83 -4.99 13.61
CA ALA A 241 21.75 -3.62 13.11
C ALA A 241 22.81 -2.74 13.80
N LEU A 242 22.96 -2.84 15.12
CA LEU A 242 24.00 -2.13 15.87
C LEU A 242 25.42 -2.57 15.49
N MET A 243 25.61 -3.83 15.13
CA MET A 243 26.92 -4.32 14.69
C MET A 243 27.32 -3.76 13.33
N VAL A 244 26.34 -3.61 12.43
CA VAL A 244 26.50 -2.99 11.11
C VAL A 244 26.61 -1.47 11.22
N ALA A 245 25.87 -0.86 12.15
CA ALA A 245 25.89 0.57 12.41
C ALA A 245 27.31 1.04 12.73
N GLY A 246 27.80 2.00 11.93
CA GLY A 246 29.15 2.52 12.04
C GLY A 246 30.27 1.56 11.61
N ALA A 247 29.98 0.41 11.00
CA ALA A 247 30.99 -0.39 10.30
C ALA A 247 31.20 0.19 8.90
N LYS A 248 32.40 0.73 8.61
CA LYS A 248 32.72 1.29 7.28
C LYS A 248 33.01 0.19 6.25
N TYR A 249 33.56 -0.93 6.72
CA TYR A 249 33.91 -2.07 5.89
C TYR A 249 33.35 -3.37 6.47
N ARG A 250 33.05 -4.35 5.59
CA ARG A 250 32.62 -5.70 6.00
C ARG A 250 33.56 -6.34 7.03
N GLY A 251 34.87 -6.12 6.90
CA GLY A 251 35.87 -6.62 7.85
C GLY A 251 35.71 -6.07 9.27
N ASP A 252 35.14 -4.87 9.44
CA ASP A 252 34.91 -4.29 10.76
C ASP A 252 33.74 -4.97 11.48
N PHE A 253 32.67 -5.27 10.74
CA PHE A 253 31.58 -6.10 11.24
C PHE A 253 32.08 -7.48 11.69
N GLU A 254 32.87 -8.16 10.84
CA GLU A 254 33.42 -9.48 11.18
C GLU A 254 34.34 -9.42 12.42
N LYS A 255 35.14 -8.35 12.57
CA LYS A 255 35.95 -8.12 13.78
C LYS A 255 35.09 -7.90 15.02
N ARG A 256 34.01 -7.12 14.93
CA ARG A 256 33.07 -6.88 16.05
C ARG A 256 32.37 -8.17 16.46
N LEU A 257 31.90 -8.95 15.49
CA LEU A 257 31.26 -10.24 15.75
C LEU A 257 32.24 -11.22 16.40
N LYS A 258 33.47 -11.35 15.88
CA LYS A 258 34.51 -12.20 16.48
C LYS A 258 34.85 -11.81 17.91
N LYS A 259 34.96 -10.50 18.20
CA LYS A 259 35.20 -10.01 19.58
C LYS A 259 34.06 -10.38 20.52
N THR A 260 32.82 -10.16 20.08
CA THR A 260 31.62 -10.45 20.88
C THR A 260 31.49 -11.96 21.14
N LEU A 261 31.71 -12.80 20.13
CA LEU A 261 31.68 -14.26 20.28
C LEU A 261 32.78 -14.77 21.23
N LYS A 262 33.99 -14.18 21.17
CA LYS A 262 35.09 -14.56 22.07
C LYS A 262 34.77 -14.24 23.54
N GLU A 263 34.11 -13.12 23.81
CA GLU A 263 33.64 -12.76 25.15
C GLU A 263 32.56 -13.75 25.65
N ILE A 264 31.62 -14.11 24.78
CA ILE A 264 30.58 -15.09 25.10
C ILE A 264 31.18 -16.46 25.43
N GLN A 265 32.19 -16.89 24.67
CA GLN A 265 32.90 -18.16 24.91
C GLN A 265 33.64 -18.19 26.25
N GLN A 266 34.14 -17.04 26.73
CA GLN A 266 34.85 -16.95 28.01
C GLN A 266 33.91 -17.09 29.21
N ASN A 267 32.69 -16.55 29.10
CA ASN A 267 31.69 -16.66 30.18
C ASN A 267 31.02 -18.05 30.23
N GLY A 268 30.94 -18.77 29.10
CA GLY A 268 30.53 -20.19 29.00
C GLY A 268 29.07 -20.51 29.36
N ARG A 269 28.35 -19.60 30.03
CA ARG A 269 26.98 -19.75 30.54
C ARG A 269 26.02 -18.77 29.86
N ILE A 270 26.15 -18.62 28.55
CA ILE A 270 25.33 -17.68 27.76
C ILE A 270 24.61 -18.43 26.65
N ILE A 271 23.33 -18.11 26.48
CA ILE A 271 22.50 -18.47 25.34
C ILE A 271 22.37 -17.22 24.46
N LEU A 272 22.83 -17.32 23.22
CA LEU A 272 22.75 -16.23 22.27
C LEU A 272 21.46 -16.37 21.44
N PHE A 273 20.55 -15.43 21.57
CA PHE A 273 19.40 -15.28 20.70
C PHE A 273 19.77 -14.42 19.49
N ILE A 274 19.48 -14.91 18.29
CA ILE A 274 19.68 -14.20 17.03
C ILE A 274 18.34 -14.19 16.28
N ASP A 275 17.71 -13.01 16.27
CA ASP A 275 16.56 -12.80 15.39
C ASP A 275 17.03 -12.68 13.94
N GLU A 276 16.18 -13.07 13.01
CA GLU A 276 16.49 -13.06 11.57
C GLU A 276 17.84 -13.73 11.24
N ILE A 277 18.10 -14.92 11.81
CA ILE A 277 19.41 -15.61 11.70
C ILE A 277 19.85 -15.88 10.24
N HIS A 278 18.92 -15.89 9.29
CA HIS A 278 19.19 -16.03 7.87
C HIS A 278 20.03 -14.87 7.31
N THR A 279 20.00 -13.67 7.92
CA THR A 279 20.80 -12.51 7.51
C THR A 279 22.31 -12.77 7.61
N LEU A 280 22.72 -13.71 8.47
CA LEU A 280 24.11 -14.16 8.62
C LEU A 280 24.54 -15.16 7.55
N LEU A 281 23.56 -15.78 6.89
CA LEU A 281 23.75 -16.68 5.76
C LEU A 281 23.58 -15.86 4.50
N GLY A 282 24.66 -15.20 4.06
CA GLY A 282 24.61 -14.37 2.86
C GLY A 282 23.99 -15.14 1.69
N ALA A 283 22.86 -14.66 1.17
CA ALA A 283 22.16 -15.27 0.05
C ALA A 283 23.17 -15.50 -1.08
N GLY A 284 23.46 -16.77 -1.38
CA GLY A 284 24.61 -17.18 -2.18
C GLY A 284 24.76 -16.33 -3.44
N SER A 285 25.91 -15.64 -3.55
CA SER A 285 26.52 -15.15 -4.79
C SER A 285 25.57 -14.57 -5.85
N SER A 286 25.37 -13.23 -5.85
CA SER A 286 25.40 -12.35 -7.06
C SER A 286 24.83 -10.94 -6.83
N ASN A 287 24.22 -10.62 -5.68
CA ASN A 287 23.84 -9.24 -5.34
C ASN A 287 24.65 -8.72 -4.14
N ALA A 288 25.26 -7.56 -4.32
CA ALA A 288 26.40 -7.01 -3.55
C ALA A 288 26.08 -6.50 -2.12
N GLY A 289 25.23 -7.19 -1.34
CA GLY A 289 24.75 -6.66 -0.05
C GLY A 289 24.67 -7.62 1.14
N SER A 290 24.86 -8.94 0.98
CA SER A 290 24.63 -9.89 2.08
C SER A 290 25.91 -10.21 2.88
N LEU A 291 25.81 -10.12 4.21
CA LEU A 291 26.90 -10.37 5.16
C LEU A 291 27.07 -11.89 5.37
N ASP A 292 28.08 -12.51 4.75
CA ASP A 292 28.37 -13.92 4.99
C ASP A 292 29.19 -14.11 6.28
N ALA A 293 28.47 -14.08 7.40
CA ALA A 293 28.97 -14.29 8.76
C ALA A 293 28.89 -15.76 9.20
N ALA A 294 28.23 -16.61 8.40
CA ALA A 294 28.05 -18.03 8.63
C ALA A 294 29.36 -18.76 8.96
N ASN A 295 30.42 -18.41 8.24
CA ASN A 295 31.74 -19.03 8.37
C ASN A 295 32.40 -18.74 9.72
N ILE A 296 32.02 -17.65 10.40
CA ILE A 296 32.51 -17.29 11.73
C ILE A 296 31.77 -18.10 12.81
N LEU A 297 30.48 -18.37 12.62
CA LEU A 297 29.65 -19.10 13.58
C LEU A 297 29.80 -20.63 13.49
N LYS A 298 30.04 -21.18 12.30
CA LYS A 298 30.15 -22.64 12.07
C LYS A 298 31.09 -23.37 13.05
N PRO A 299 32.32 -22.89 13.34
CA PRO A 299 33.22 -23.55 14.29
C PRO A 299 32.66 -23.54 15.71
N VAL A 300 32.21 -22.37 16.15
CA VAL A 300 31.71 -22.11 17.51
C VAL A 300 30.45 -22.95 17.83
N LEU A 301 29.58 -23.13 16.84
CA LEU A 301 28.39 -23.99 16.92
C LEU A 301 28.71 -25.49 16.80
N THR A 302 29.85 -25.86 16.20
CA THR A 302 30.28 -27.27 16.06
C THR A 302 30.91 -27.78 17.34
N ASP A 303 31.75 -26.95 17.97
CA ASP A 303 32.47 -27.30 19.19
C ASP A 303 31.55 -27.26 20.43
N GLY A 304 30.35 -26.71 20.31
CA GLY A 304 29.36 -26.61 21.39
C GLY A 304 29.71 -25.57 22.45
N SER A 305 30.72 -24.73 22.19
CA SER A 305 31.14 -23.63 23.09
C SER A 305 30.11 -22.49 23.16
N LEU A 306 29.16 -22.45 22.22
CA LEU A 306 28.04 -21.51 22.19
C LEU A 306 26.73 -22.27 22.05
N LYS A 307 25.75 -21.93 22.88
CA LYS A 307 24.35 -22.29 22.68
C LYS A 307 23.67 -21.13 21.96
N CYS A 308 23.04 -21.41 20.83
CA CYS A 308 22.37 -20.41 19.99
C CYS A 308 20.89 -20.76 19.81
N LEU A 309 20.01 -19.76 20.02
CA LEU A 309 18.60 -19.80 19.67
C LEU A 309 18.39 -18.88 18.47
N GLY A 310 18.08 -19.45 17.30
CA GLY A 310 17.82 -18.67 16.09
C GLY A 310 16.32 -18.51 15.81
N ALA A 311 15.92 -17.43 15.15
CA ALA A 311 14.58 -17.25 14.60
C ALA A 311 14.64 -16.84 13.11
N THR A 312 13.72 -17.37 12.29
CA THR A 312 13.60 -17.03 10.85
C THR A 312 12.19 -17.32 10.33
N THR A 313 11.84 -16.81 9.15
CA THR A 313 10.58 -17.14 8.46
C THR A 313 10.67 -18.45 7.67
N PHE A 314 9.52 -19.02 7.28
CA PHE A 314 9.47 -20.21 6.45
C PHE A 314 10.13 -19.99 5.08
N GLU A 315 9.91 -18.81 4.49
CA GLU A 315 10.43 -18.44 3.18
C GLU A 315 11.96 -18.33 3.19
N GLU A 316 12.53 -17.63 4.16
CA GLU A 316 13.98 -17.50 4.37
C GLU A 316 14.65 -18.83 4.69
N TYR A 317 13.99 -19.66 5.51
CA TYR A 317 14.51 -20.98 5.84
C TYR A 317 14.68 -21.81 4.57
N ARG A 318 13.67 -21.84 3.70
CA ARG A 318 13.72 -22.63 2.45
C ARG A 318 14.67 -22.04 1.42
N SER A 319 14.69 -20.71 1.28
CA SER A 319 15.46 -20.03 0.24
C SER A 319 16.95 -19.91 0.54
N VAL A 320 17.33 -19.80 1.83
CA VAL A 320 18.71 -19.53 2.26
C VAL A 320 19.22 -20.62 3.20
N PHE A 321 18.51 -20.88 4.30
CA PHE A 321 19.02 -21.72 5.40
C PHE A 321 19.13 -23.21 5.04
N GLU A 322 18.16 -23.74 4.30
CA GLU A 322 18.11 -25.14 3.88
C GLU A 322 19.19 -25.48 2.85
N LYS A 323 19.61 -24.49 2.04
CA LYS A 323 20.67 -24.65 1.03
C LYS A 323 22.03 -24.88 1.67
N ASP A 324 22.35 -24.24 2.79
CA ASP A 324 23.58 -24.50 3.55
C ASP A 324 23.42 -25.72 4.48
N LYS A 325 23.69 -26.90 3.92
CA LYS A 325 23.64 -28.17 4.67
C LYS A 325 24.58 -28.20 5.88
N ALA A 326 25.70 -27.47 5.86
CA ALA A 326 26.66 -27.50 6.96
C ALA A 326 26.14 -26.75 8.19
N PHE A 327 25.54 -25.58 7.95
CA PHE A 327 24.91 -24.77 8.99
C PHE A 327 23.63 -25.42 9.51
N ASN A 328 22.74 -25.88 8.63
CA ASN A 328 21.46 -26.47 9.02
C ASN A 328 21.63 -27.72 9.91
N ARG A 329 22.68 -28.53 9.69
CA ARG A 329 22.98 -29.70 10.52
C ARG A 329 23.26 -29.38 11.99
N ARG A 330 23.52 -28.12 12.36
CA ARG A 330 23.79 -27.68 13.75
C ARG A 330 22.54 -27.25 14.50
N PHE A 331 21.44 -27.03 13.80
CA PHE A 331 20.18 -26.59 14.39
C PHE A 331 19.14 -27.71 14.45
N SER A 332 18.23 -27.58 15.42
CA SER A 332 17.02 -28.38 15.54
C SER A 332 15.81 -27.47 15.32
N VAL A 333 15.02 -27.77 14.28
CA VAL A 333 13.87 -26.96 13.89
C VAL A 333 12.71 -27.13 14.87
N ILE A 334 12.09 -26.01 15.26
CA ILE A 334 10.83 -25.91 15.98
C ILE A 334 9.91 -25.03 15.13
N LYS A 335 8.74 -25.55 14.77
CA LYS A 335 7.74 -24.76 14.03
C LYS A 335 6.93 -23.94 15.03
N VAL A 336 6.75 -22.66 14.74
CA VAL A 336 5.94 -21.72 15.50
C VAL A 336 4.76 -21.32 14.64
N GLU A 337 3.58 -21.81 15.00
CA GLU A 337 2.35 -21.56 14.25
C GLU A 337 1.64 -20.28 14.75
N GLU A 338 0.76 -19.73 13.93
CA GLU A 338 -0.13 -18.63 14.32
C GLU A 338 -1.01 -19.07 15.50
N PRO A 339 -1.10 -18.30 16.60
CA PRO A 339 -1.92 -18.67 17.74
C PRO A 339 -3.41 -18.66 17.39
N SER A 340 -4.20 -19.48 18.10
CA SER A 340 -5.65 -19.47 17.95
C SER A 340 -6.25 -18.12 18.36
N LYS A 341 -7.44 -17.79 17.83
CA LYS A 341 -8.16 -16.57 18.22
C LYS A 341 -8.38 -16.46 19.74
N GLU A 342 -8.63 -17.59 20.40
CA GLU A 342 -8.83 -17.66 21.86
C GLU A 342 -7.52 -17.39 22.61
N ALA A 343 -6.41 -17.99 22.17
CA ALA A 343 -5.10 -17.71 22.73
C ALA A 343 -4.70 -16.23 22.54
N CYS A 344 -4.95 -15.68 21.34
CA CYS A 344 -4.67 -14.28 21.05
C CYS A 344 -5.51 -13.32 21.91
N TYR A 345 -6.77 -13.66 22.19
CA TYR A 345 -7.60 -12.88 23.12
C TYR A 345 -6.98 -12.82 24.52
N LEU A 346 -6.48 -13.95 25.03
CA LEU A 346 -5.81 -14.01 26.32
C LEU A 346 -4.50 -13.19 26.32
N ILE A 347 -3.75 -13.22 25.21
CA ILE A 347 -2.55 -12.39 25.01
C ILE A 347 -2.92 -10.91 25.14
N LEU A 348 -3.91 -10.43 24.38
CA LEU A 348 -4.35 -9.03 24.43
C LEU A 348 -4.79 -8.63 25.84
N LYS A 349 -5.53 -9.50 26.55
CA LYS A 349 -6.01 -9.21 27.91
C LYS A 349 -4.88 -9.03 28.92
N LYS A 350 -3.76 -9.75 28.79
CA LYS A 350 -2.61 -9.60 29.70
C LYS A 350 -1.69 -8.44 29.36
N ILE A 351 -1.52 -8.10 28.08
CA ILE A 351 -0.69 -6.95 27.68
C ILE A 351 -1.44 -5.63 27.82
N ALA A 352 -2.78 -5.65 27.80
CA ALA A 352 -3.61 -4.46 27.86
C ALA A 352 -3.24 -3.47 28.98
N PRO A 353 -2.95 -3.88 30.23
CA PRO A 353 -2.57 -2.95 31.30
C PRO A 353 -1.35 -2.08 30.96
N LEU A 354 -0.37 -2.62 30.24
CA LEU A 354 0.83 -1.89 29.82
C LEU A 354 0.46 -0.78 28.83
N TYR A 355 -0.41 -1.09 27.87
CA TYR A 355 -0.92 -0.11 26.91
C TYR A 355 -1.90 0.89 27.54
N GLU A 356 -2.68 0.47 28.55
CA GLU A 356 -3.55 1.37 29.32
C GLU A 356 -2.74 2.43 30.07
N GLU A 357 -1.64 2.03 30.70
CA GLU A 357 -0.72 2.94 31.39
C GLU A 357 -0.03 3.88 30.40
N HIS A 358 0.55 3.33 29.32
CA HIS A 358 1.27 4.11 28.32
C HIS A 358 0.38 5.15 27.60
N HIS A 359 -0.86 4.76 27.25
CA HIS A 359 -1.79 5.64 26.56
C HIS A 359 -2.72 6.44 27.48
N GLN A 360 -2.74 6.13 28.77
CA GLN A 360 -3.65 6.70 29.77
C GLN A 360 -5.14 6.49 29.42
N VAL A 361 -5.48 5.29 28.96
CA VAL A 361 -6.82 4.86 28.53
C VAL A 361 -7.27 3.61 29.30
N ARG A 362 -8.53 3.22 29.15
CA ARG A 362 -9.04 1.92 29.61
C ARG A 362 -9.78 1.19 28.49
N TYR A 363 -9.45 -0.08 28.27
CA TYR A 363 -10.10 -0.92 27.27
C TYR A 363 -11.25 -1.71 27.89
N ASP A 364 -12.41 -1.71 27.25
CA ASP A 364 -13.49 -2.63 27.62
C ASP A 364 -13.13 -4.07 27.21
N GLU A 365 -13.57 -5.08 27.96
CA GLU A 365 -13.23 -6.49 27.66
C GLU A 365 -13.66 -6.94 26.25
N SER A 366 -14.75 -6.35 25.74
CA SER A 366 -15.24 -6.60 24.37
C SER A 366 -14.30 -6.09 23.27
N VAL A 367 -13.39 -5.16 23.58
CA VAL A 367 -12.39 -4.62 22.64
C VAL A 367 -11.40 -5.68 22.21
N PHE A 368 -10.91 -6.50 23.14
CA PHE A 368 -9.89 -7.51 22.82
C PHE A 368 -10.43 -8.52 21.81
N LYS A 369 -11.68 -8.99 22.03
CA LYS A 369 -12.35 -9.89 21.09
C LYS A 369 -12.59 -9.21 19.74
N ALA A 370 -13.00 -7.94 19.74
CA ALA A 370 -13.19 -7.18 18.51
C ALA A 370 -11.88 -6.99 17.73
N CYS A 371 -10.75 -6.71 18.38
CA CYS A 371 -9.45 -6.59 17.73
C CYS A 371 -9.06 -7.91 17.05
N VAL A 372 -9.17 -9.05 17.75
CA VAL A 372 -8.83 -10.36 17.17
C VAL A 372 -9.75 -10.71 16.00
N ASP A 373 -11.07 -10.57 16.17
CA ASP A 373 -12.03 -10.96 15.13
C ASP A 373 -11.92 -10.05 13.90
N LEU A 374 -11.88 -8.73 14.08
CA LEU A 374 -11.82 -7.79 12.97
C LEU A 374 -10.48 -7.87 12.23
N THR A 375 -9.35 -8.02 12.92
CA THR A 375 -8.06 -8.19 12.22
C THR A 375 -7.97 -9.52 11.51
N SER A 376 -8.55 -10.59 12.07
CA SER A 376 -8.64 -11.88 11.36
C SER A 376 -9.52 -11.81 10.11
N ASP A 377 -10.59 -11.02 10.14
CA ASP A 377 -11.54 -10.94 9.04
C ASP A 377 -11.09 -9.98 7.93
N TYR A 378 -10.31 -8.94 8.26
CA TYR A 378 -9.96 -7.86 7.32
C TYR A 378 -8.45 -7.69 7.05
N MET A 379 -7.55 -8.22 7.89
CA MET A 379 -6.09 -8.13 7.72
C MET A 379 -5.48 -9.53 7.54
N HIS A 380 -5.42 -9.98 6.27
CA HIS A 380 -4.96 -11.33 5.89
C HIS A 380 -3.47 -11.39 5.52
N ASP A 381 -2.86 -10.24 5.30
CA ASP A 381 -1.44 -10.06 4.96
C ASP A 381 -0.51 -10.17 6.18
N LYS A 382 -1.08 -10.09 7.39
CA LYS A 382 -0.37 -10.23 8.66
C LYS A 382 -0.95 -11.37 9.48
N PHE A 383 -0.14 -11.89 10.40
CA PHE A 383 -0.49 -12.99 11.29
C PHE A 383 -0.79 -12.50 12.71
N LEU A 384 -1.61 -13.25 13.44
CA LEU A 384 -1.78 -13.07 14.89
C LEU A 384 -0.49 -13.50 15.62
N PRO A 385 -0.20 -12.92 16.81
CA PRO A 385 -0.96 -11.87 17.48
C PRO A 385 -0.64 -10.45 17.01
N ASP A 386 0.44 -10.24 16.25
CA ASP A 386 0.98 -8.92 15.88
C ASP A 386 -0.07 -7.94 15.35
N LYS A 387 -0.85 -8.33 14.33
CA LYS A 387 -1.90 -7.47 13.76
C LYS A 387 -2.94 -7.00 14.77
N ALA A 388 -3.25 -7.82 15.76
CA ALA A 388 -4.24 -7.51 16.79
C ALA A 388 -3.67 -6.59 17.87
N ILE A 389 -2.39 -6.77 18.23
CA ILE A 389 -1.65 -5.89 19.14
C ILE A 389 -1.49 -4.51 18.50
N GLU A 390 -1.07 -4.46 17.24
CA GLU A 390 -0.93 -3.22 16.47
C GLU A 390 -2.24 -2.43 16.42
N LEU A 391 -3.38 -3.11 16.18
CA LEU A 391 -4.68 -2.44 16.19
C LEU A 391 -5.06 -1.94 17.60
N LEU A 392 -4.77 -2.72 18.66
CA LEU A 392 -5.04 -2.31 20.04
C LEU A 392 -4.26 -1.04 20.39
N ASP A 393 -2.96 -1.02 20.07
CA ASP A 393 -2.05 0.10 20.29
C ASP A 393 -2.50 1.36 19.54
N GLU A 394 -2.85 1.23 18.25
CA GLU A 394 -3.30 2.33 17.41
C GLU A 394 -4.62 2.95 17.94
N VAL A 395 -5.55 2.11 18.43
CA VAL A 395 -6.79 2.60 19.05
C VAL A 395 -6.49 3.37 20.34
N GLY A 396 -5.55 2.88 21.16
CA GLY A 396 -5.08 3.56 22.37
C GLY A 396 -4.48 4.94 22.09
N SER A 397 -3.47 4.96 21.21
CA SER A 397 -2.77 6.18 20.77
C SER A 397 -3.73 7.22 20.20
N ARG A 398 -4.68 6.79 19.37
CA ARG A 398 -5.67 7.70 18.78
C ARG A 398 -6.61 8.31 19.82
N LYS A 399 -7.03 7.53 20.83
CA LYS A 399 -7.88 8.04 21.91
C LYS A 399 -7.13 9.06 22.76
N LYS A 400 -5.83 8.85 22.98
CA LYS A 400 -4.92 9.80 23.66
C LYS A 400 -4.85 11.14 22.93
N ILE A 401 -4.73 11.13 21.59
CA ILE A 401 -4.67 12.34 20.76
C ILE A 401 -6.01 13.08 20.74
N ASN A 402 -7.14 12.37 20.79
CA ASN A 402 -8.48 12.98 20.72
C ASN A 402 -9.32 12.70 21.99
N PRO A 403 -9.00 13.34 23.13
CA PRO A 403 -9.60 13.04 24.42
C PRO A 403 -11.08 13.46 24.55
N LYS A 404 -11.64 14.18 23.57
CA LYS A 404 -13.03 14.67 23.57
C LYS A 404 -14.09 13.55 23.70
N LYS A 405 -13.74 12.30 23.42
CA LYS A 405 -14.62 11.11 23.51
C LYS A 405 -14.44 10.29 24.81
N GLY A 406 -13.75 10.84 25.82
CA GLY A 406 -13.47 10.15 27.09
C GLY A 406 -12.30 9.17 27.01
N LYS A 407 -11.91 8.61 28.17
CA LYS A 407 -10.74 7.69 28.30
C LYS A 407 -11.07 6.21 28.13
N LYS A 408 -12.34 5.85 28.01
CA LYS A 408 -12.77 4.46 27.77
C LYS A 408 -12.81 4.17 26.27
N ILE A 409 -12.29 3.00 25.90
CA ILE A 409 -12.25 2.50 24.53
C ILE A 409 -13.26 1.38 24.40
N GLY A 410 -14.18 1.54 23.43
CA GLY A 410 -15.18 0.54 23.11
C GLY A 410 -14.99 -0.06 21.71
N VAL A 411 -15.84 -1.03 21.35
CA VAL A 411 -15.80 -1.72 20.04
C VAL A 411 -15.92 -0.74 18.86
N ASP A 412 -16.68 0.34 19.01
CA ASP A 412 -16.84 1.33 17.93
C ASP A 412 -15.59 2.14 17.65
N ASP A 413 -14.72 2.35 18.65
CA ASP A 413 -13.41 2.99 18.46
C ASP A 413 -12.50 2.05 17.64
N VAL A 414 -12.50 0.75 17.93
CA VAL A 414 -11.76 -0.28 17.16
C VAL A 414 -12.18 -0.27 15.70
N LYS A 415 -13.49 -0.26 15.44
CA LYS A 415 -14.04 -0.20 14.07
C LYS A 415 -13.64 1.10 13.37
N GLU A 416 -13.68 2.23 14.07
CA GLU A 416 -13.32 3.54 13.48
C GLU A 416 -11.84 3.58 13.10
N THR A 417 -10.95 3.07 13.96
CA THR A 417 -9.51 2.99 13.68
C THR A 417 -9.23 2.03 12.53
N LEU A 418 -9.78 0.82 12.57
CA LEU A 418 -9.58 -0.17 11.50
C LEU A 418 -10.12 0.32 10.14
N ALA A 419 -11.28 0.97 10.13
CA ALA A 419 -11.86 1.56 8.92
C ALA A 419 -10.90 2.56 8.26
N LEU A 420 -10.29 3.42 9.07
CA LEU A 420 -9.34 4.41 8.57
C LEU A 420 -8.01 3.80 8.14
N LYS A 421 -7.50 2.83 8.90
CA LYS A 421 -6.30 2.07 8.55
C LYS A 421 -6.45 1.38 7.19
N LEU A 422 -7.57 0.71 6.98
CA LEU A 422 -7.88 -0.01 5.73
C LEU A 422 -8.48 0.89 4.64
N LYS A 423 -8.70 2.18 4.91
CA LYS A 423 -9.38 3.15 4.02
C LYS A 423 -10.74 2.63 3.52
N ILE A 424 -11.46 1.91 4.37
CA ILE A 424 -12.81 1.42 4.10
C ILE A 424 -13.83 2.24 4.91
N PRO A 425 -15.06 2.48 4.40
CA PRO A 425 -16.06 3.18 5.19
C PRO A 425 -16.46 2.41 6.45
N LYS A 426 -16.57 3.11 7.60
CA LYS A 426 -16.98 2.54 8.91
C LYS A 426 -18.25 1.69 8.82
N MET A 427 -19.19 2.06 7.94
CA MET A 427 -20.45 1.36 7.71
C MET A 427 -20.26 -0.12 7.32
N ARG A 428 -19.09 -0.52 6.80
CA ARG A 428 -18.75 -1.93 6.52
C ARG A 428 -18.50 -2.77 7.75
N LEU A 429 -18.02 -2.16 8.83
CA LEU A 429 -17.71 -2.82 10.10
C LEU A 429 -18.89 -2.77 11.09
N SER A 430 -19.99 -2.11 10.69
CA SER A 430 -21.22 -1.93 11.47
C SER A 430 -22.32 -2.93 11.06
N SER A 431 -23.30 -3.11 11.94
CA SER A 431 -24.58 -3.79 11.69
C SER A 431 -25.38 -3.21 10.51
N ASP A 432 -25.01 -2.03 10.00
CA ASP A 432 -25.63 -1.32 8.88
C ASP A 432 -25.49 -2.01 7.53
N LYS A 433 -24.59 -3.00 7.40
CA LYS A 433 -24.46 -3.82 6.19
C LYS A 433 -25.77 -4.52 5.82
N LYS A 434 -26.57 -4.91 6.81
CA LYS A 434 -27.91 -5.49 6.60
C LYS A 434 -28.88 -4.48 5.95
N ALA A 435 -28.88 -3.23 6.43
CA ALA A 435 -29.73 -2.18 5.87
C ALA A 435 -29.30 -1.80 4.45
N LEU A 436 -27.99 -1.72 4.20
CA LEU A 436 -27.43 -1.45 2.88
C LEU A 436 -27.81 -2.55 1.88
N LEU A 437 -27.63 -3.83 2.23
CA LEU A 437 -27.99 -4.96 1.37
C LEU A 437 -29.51 -5.10 1.16
N ARG A 438 -30.32 -4.73 2.16
CA ARG A 438 -31.78 -4.69 2.02
C ARG A 438 -32.22 -3.68 0.97
N ASN A 439 -31.54 -2.54 0.87
CA ASN A 439 -31.88 -1.47 -0.07
C ASN A 439 -31.11 -1.53 -1.41
N LEU A 440 -30.09 -2.39 -1.53
CA LEU A 440 -29.19 -2.48 -2.68
C LEU A 440 -29.94 -2.53 -4.02
N GLU A 441 -30.90 -3.45 -4.13
CA GLU A 441 -31.66 -3.66 -5.36
C GLU A 441 -32.45 -2.40 -5.78
N LYS A 442 -33.07 -1.72 -4.81
CA LYS A 442 -33.81 -0.47 -5.04
C LYS A 442 -32.87 0.64 -5.49
N SER A 443 -31.72 0.78 -4.84
CA SER A 443 -30.72 1.80 -5.21
C SER A 443 -30.15 1.57 -6.61
N LEU A 444 -29.91 0.32 -7.00
CA LEU A 444 -29.45 -0.02 -8.35
C LEU A 444 -30.53 0.26 -9.41
N LYS A 445 -31.80 -0.12 -9.15
CA LYS A 445 -32.93 0.14 -10.08
C LYS A 445 -33.20 1.63 -10.31
N ASN A 446 -32.87 2.50 -9.36
CA ASN A 446 -33.01 3.94 -9.54
C ASN A 446 -32.01 4.54 -10.54
N LYS A 447 -30.90 3.84 -10.80
CA LYS A 447 -29.81 4.33 -11.65
C LYS A 447 -29.60 3.52 -12.93
N ILE A 448 -29.88 2.22 -12.89
CA ILE A 448 -29.73 1.30 -14.01
C ILE A 448 -31.13 0.96 -14.56
N PHE A 449 -31.37 1.36 -15.80
CA PHE A 449 -32.65 1.17 -16.48
C PHE A 449 -32.67 -0.13 -17.30
N ALA A 450 -33.85 -0.68 -17.53
CA ALA A 450 -34.13 -1.86 -18.37
C ALA A 450 -33.51 -3.20 -17.92
N GLN A 451 -32.62 -3.22 -16.93
CA GLN A 451 -31.89 -4.42 -16.50
C GLN A 451 -32.36 -4.96 -15.14
N THR A 452 -33.68 -4.97 -14.91
CA THR A 452 -34.31 -5.39 -13.65
C THR A 452 -33.94 -6.81 -13.22
N GLU A 453 -33.94 -7.75 -14.17
CA GLU A 453 -33.57 -9.15 -13.95
C GLU A 453 -32.09 -9.27 -13.54
N ALA A 454 -31.20 -8.60 -14.27
CA ALA A 454 -29.78 -8.58 -13.97
C ALA A 454 -29.50 -8.07 -12.55
N ILE A 455 -30.15 -6.95 -12.18
CA ILE A 455 -30.03 -6.36 -10.84
C ILE A 455 -30.53 -7.32 -9.77
N SER A 456 -31.64 -8.02 -10.01
CA SER A 456 -32.19 -8.99 -9.06
C SER A 456 -31.25 -10.19 -8.85
N LEU A 457 -30.70 -10.76 -9.92
CA LEU A 457 -29.78 -11.90 -9.86
C LEU A 457 -28.52 -11.56 -9.06
N VAL A 458 -27.89 -10.43 -9.40
CA VAL A 458 -26.67 -9.96 -8.71
C VAL A 458 -26.97 -9.62 -7.25
N SER A 459 -28.06 -8.91 -6.97
CA SER A 459 -28.44 -8.56 -5.59
C SER A 459 -28.71 -9.80 -4.73
N ASN A 460 -29.37 -10.81 -5.29
CA ASN A 460 -29.68 -12.05 -4.57
C ASN A 460 -28.41 -12.87 -4.27
N ALA A 461 -27.51 -13.02 -5.25
CA ALA A 461 -26.25 -13.72 -5.05
C ALA A 461 -25.39 -13.06 -3.95
N ILE A 462 -25.30 -11.73 -3.94
CA ILE A 462 -24.54 -10.98 -2.92
C ILE A 462 -25.19 -11.13 -1.53
N LYS A 463 -26.53 -11.15 -1.45
CA LYS A 463 -27.24 -11.40 -0.18
C LYS A 463 -26.97 -12.81 0.35
N ILE A 464 -27.00 -13.84 -0.51
CA ILE A 464 -26.72 -15.24 -0.14
C ILE A 464 -25.31 -15.36 0.46
N GLN A 465 -24.30 -14.80 -0.23
CA GLN A 465 -22.93 -14.77 0.28
C GLN A 465 -22.86 -14.10 1.66
N HIS A 466 -23.53 -12.95 1.81
CA HIS A 466 -23.47 -12.21 3.07
C HIS A 466 -24.12 -12.95 4.24
N CYS A 467 -25.10 -13.81 3.98
CA CYS A 467 -25.70 -14.70 4.97
C CYS A 467 -24.77 -15.86 5.38
N GLY A 468 -23.58 -15.99 4.79
CA GLY A 468 -22.64 -17.08 5.07
C GLY A 468 -23.09 -18.43 4.52
N LEU A 469 -24.04 -18.43 3.57
CA LEU A 469 -24.61 -19.63 2.96
C LEU A 469 -23.79 -20.13 1.75
N SER A 470 -22.53 -19.71 1.66
CA SER A 470 -21.61 -20.02 0.56
C SER A 470 -20.28 -20.56 1.08
N ALA A 471 -19.51 -21.22 0.21
CA ALA A 471 -18.22 -21.78 0.57
C ALA A 471 -17.20 -20.69 0.97
N LYS A 472 -16.43 -20.93 2.05
CA LYS A 472 -15.49 -19.96 2.64
C LYS A 472 -14.23 -19.67 1.81
N ASN A 473 -13.92 -20.51 0.82
CA ASN A 473 -12.71 -20.40 -0.02
C ASN A 473 -13.01 -19.93 -1.45
N LYS A 474 -14.03 -19.07 -1.61
CA LYS A 474 -14.41 -18.51 -2.90
C LYS A 474 -14.46 -16.98 -2.83
N PRO A 475 -14.40 -16.28 -3.98
CA PRO A 475 -14.75 -14.87 -4.06
C PRO A 475 -16.13 -14.58 -3.46
N VAL A 476 -16.40 -13.31 -3.15
CA VAL A 476 -17.70 -12.86 -2.62
C VAL A 476 -18.83 -13.15 -3.61
N GLY A 477 -18.52 -13.12 -4.90
CA GLY A 477 -19.39 -13.58 -5.97
C GLY A 477 -18.69 -13.50 -7.30
N SER A 478 -18.94 -14.47 -8.16
CA SER A 478 -18.39 -14.59 -9.51
C SER A 478 -19.54 -14.53 -10.53
N PHE A 479 -19.55 -13.48 -11.34
CA PHE A 479 -20.64 -13.19 -12.27
C PHE A 479 -20.17 -13.11 -13.71
N LEU A 480 -20.96 -13.64 -14.64
CA LEU A 480 -20.77 -13.44 -16.08
C LEU A 480 -21.92 -12.60 -16.65
N PHE A 481 -21.63 -11.37 -17.04
CA PHE A 481 -22.58 -10.44 -17.64
C PHE A 481 -22.60 -10.62 -19.16
N VAL A 482 -23.69 -11.16 -19.70
CA VAL A 482 -23.84 -11.47 -21.13
C VAL A 482 -24.87 -10.57 -21.79
N GLY A 483 -24.57 -10.05 -22.99
CA GLY A 483 -25.52 -9.22 -23.74
C GLY A 483 -24.84 -8.31 -24.76
N PRO A 484 -25.60 -7.53 -25.55
CA PRO A 484 -25.03 -6.62 -26.55
C PRO A 484 -24.11 -5.55 -25.96
N SER A 485 -23.31 -4.88 -26.80
CA SER A 485 -22.53 -3.73 -26.37
C SER A 485 -23.43 -2.54 -26.05
N GLY A 486 -23.03 -1.69 -25.10
CA GLY A 486 -23.74 -0.45 -24.78
C GLY A 486 -25.03 -0.58 -23.97
N VAL A 487 -25.40 -1.77 -23.48
CA VAL A 487 -26.64 -2.02 -22.71
C VAL A 487 -26.52 -1.78 -21.20
N GLY A 488 -25.33 -1.48 -20.69
CA GLY A 488 -25.10 -1.12 -19.29
C GLY A 488 -24.37 -2.14 -18.41
N LYS A 489 -23.73 -3.18 -18.98
CA LYS A 489 -22.95 -4.20 -18.24
C LYS A 489 -21.90 -3.57 -17.29
N THR A 490 -21.02 -2.75 -17.86
CA THR A 490 -19.97 -2.04 -17.10
C THR A 490 -20.56 -1.01 -16.13
N GLU A 491 -21.69 -0.38 -16.47
CA GLU A 491 -22.32 0.63 -15.62
C GLU A 491 -22.94 -0.01 -14.37
N LEU A 492 -23.58 -1.18 -14.51
CA LEU A 492 -24.08 -1.93 -13.35
C LEU A 492 -22.93 -2.32 -12.41
N ALA A 493 -21.79 -2.75 -12.95
CA ALA A 493 -20.61 -3.09 -12.14
C ALA A 493 -20.07 -1.87 -11.38
N LYS A 494 -19.99 -0.69 -12.03
CA LYS A 494 -19.59 0.56 -11.38
C LYS A 494 -20.56 0.99 -10.29
N GLU A 495 -21.86 0.98 -10.59
CA GLU A 495 -22.89 1.37 -9.61
C GLU A 495 -22.97 0.38 -8.45
N LEU A 496 -22.74 -0.91 -8.69
CA LEU A 496 -22.62 -1.90 -7.63
C LEU A 496 -21.41 -1.60 -6.73
N ALA A 497 -20.25 -1.31 -7.32
CA ALA A 497 -19.06 -0.92 -6.54
C ALA A 497 -19.34 0.33 -5.69
N LEU A 498 -19.97 1.35 -6.25
CA LEU A 498 -20.34 2.58 -5.53
C LEU A 498 -21.32 2.31 -4.38
N ASN A 499 -22.40 1.56 -4.62
CA ASN A 499 -23.40 1.26 -3.59
C ASN A 499 -22.83 0.40 -2.45
N LEU A 500 -21.91 -0.51 -2.77
CA LEU A 500 -21.21 -1.32 -1.77
C LEU A 500 -19.99 -0.61 -1.17
N ASN A 501 -19.62 0.58 -1.67
CA ASN A 501 -18.38 1.29 -1.40
C ASN A 501 -17.11 0.45 -1.61
N LEU A 502 -17.07 -0.34 -2.68
CA LEU A 502 -15.91 -1.12 -3.11
C LEU A 502 -15.01 -0.26 -4.01
N HIS A 503 -13.70 -0.49 -3.91
CA HIS A 503 -12.79 -0.05 -4.97
C HIS A 503 -13.18 -0.74 -6.28
N PHE A 504 -13.18 0.00 -7.39
CA PHE A 504 -13.53 -0.53 -8.71
C PHE A 504 -12.24 -0.74 -9.50
N GLU A 505 -11.85 -1.99 -9.66
CA GLU A 505 -10.68 -2.40 -10.44
C GLU A 505 -11.15 -2.94 -11.79
N ARG A 506 -10.54 -2.50 -12.89
CA ARG A 506 -10.95 -2.88 -14.25
C ARG A 506 -9.73 -3.31 -15.06
N PHE A 507 -9.83 -4.48 -15.68
CA PHE A 507 -8.92 -4.94 -16.71
C PHE A 507 -9.67 -5.13 -18.03
N ASP A 508 -9.12 -4.59 -19.11
CA ASP A 508 -9.66 -4.76 -20.46
C ASP A 508 -9.05 -6.01 -21.10
N MET A 509 -9.84 -7.05 -21.30
CA MET A 509 -9.34 -8.33 -21.82
C MET A 509 -8.91 -8.25 -23.28
N SER A 510 -9.23 -7.17 -23.99
CA SER A 510 -8.69 -6.92 -25.34
C SER A 510 -7.18 -6.66 -25.34
N GLU A 511 -6.58 -6.24 -24.22
CA GLU A 511 -5.13 -6.05 -24.07
C GLU A 511 -4.39 -7.39 -23.81
N TYR A 512 -5.13 -8.42 -23.39
CA TYR A 512 -4.61 -9.72 -22.97
C TYR A 512 -4.91 -10.84 -23.98
N LYS A 513 -4.94 -10.49 -25.28
CA LYS A 513 -5.16 -11.42 -26.40
C LYS A 513 -3.99 -12.39 -26.62
N GLU A 514 -2.78 -11.97 -26.28
CA GLU A 514 -1.55 -12.70 -26.56
C GLU A 514 -0.96 -13.26 -25.26
N ALA A 515 -0.33 -14.44 -25.34
CA ALA A 515 0.18 -15.15 -24.17
C ALA A 515 1.19 -14.32 -23.34
N HIS A 516 2.02 -13.51 -23.99
CA HIS A 516 3.00 -12.65 -23.31
C HIS A 516 2.35 -11.46 -22.57
N SER A 517 1.19 -10.98 -23.04
CA SER A 517 0.42 -9.97 -22.32
C SER A 517 -0.20 -10.56 -21.05
N VAL A 518 -0.67 -11.80 -21.11
CA VAL A 518 -1.15 -12.53 -19.91
C VAL A 518 -0.04 -12.73 -18.89
N ALA A 519 1.19 -12.96 -19.34
CA ALA A 519 2.34 -13.05 -18.44
C ALA A 519 2.51 -11.78 -17.59
N LYS A 520 2.17 -10.57 -18.09
CA LYS A 520 2.19 -9.34 -17.26
C LYS A 520 1.14 -9.35 -16.16
N LEU A 521 0.02 -10.06 -16.35
CA LEU A 521 -1.09 -10.11 -15.42
C LEU A 521 -0.74 -10.94 -14.17
N ILE A 522 0.02 -12.02 -14.34
CA ILE A 522 0.50 -12.91 -13.27
C ILE A 522 1.93 -12.59 -12.85
N GLY A 523 2.75 -12.01 -13.72
CA GLY A 523 4.18 -11.77 -13.54
C GLY A 523 4.99 -12.50 -14.62
N SER A 524 6.02 -11.86 -15.18
CA SER A 524 6.90 -12.50 -16.17
C SER A 524 7.62 -13.71 -15.56
N PRO A 525 8.01 -14.74 -16.33
CA PRO A 525 8.87 -15.82 -15.82
C PRO A 525 10.30 -15.31 -15.51
N SER A 526 11.05 -16.06 -14.71
CA SER A 526 12.45 -15.74 -14.39
C SER A 526 13.30 -15.62 -15.66
N GLY A 527 13.98 -14.48 -15.83
CA GLY A 527 14.84 -14.19 -16.99
C GLY A 527 14.23 -13.31 -18.07
N TYR A 528 12.97 -12.85 -17.92
CA TYR A 528 12.31 -11.92 -18.83
C TYR A 528 12.22 -10.49 -18.25
N VAL A 529 12.26 -9.48 -19.11
CA VAL A 529 12.10 -8.07 -18.71
C VAL A 529 10.76 -7.89 -17.98
N GLY A 530 10.80 -7.28 -16.79
CA GLY A 530 9.63 -7.10 -15.93
C GLY A 530 9.41 -8.22 -14.89
N PHE A 531 10.32 -9.20 -14.77
CA PHE A 531 10.26 -10.23 -13.72
C PHE A 531 10.12 -9.63 -12.31
N GLU A 532 10.85 -8.55 -12.02
CA GLU A 532 10.86 -7.90 -10.69
C GLU A 532 9.59 -7.09 -10.36
N GLN A 533 8.70 -6.85 -11.32
CA GLN A 533 7.50 -6.03 -11.10
C GLN A 533 6.30 -6.84 -10.53
N GLY A 534 6.41 -8.17 -10.43
CA GLY A 534 5.32 -9.05 -10.02
C GLY A 534 4.13 -9.04 -10.98
N GLY A 535 3.04 -9.70 -10.59
CA GLY A 535 1.82 -9.73 -11.40
C GLY A 535 0.92 -8.51 -11.21
N LEU A 536 0.48 -7.87 -12.30
CA LEU A 536 -0.42 -6.71 -12.23
C LEU A 536 -1.71 -7.02 -11.46
N LEU A 537 -2.32 -8.20 -11.69
CA LEU A 537 -3.54 -8.59 -10.99
C LEU A 537 -3.27 -8.89 -9.51
N VAL A 538 -2.18 -9.61 -9.22
CA VAL A 538 -1.77 -9.92 -7.83
C VAL A 538 -1.52 -8.63 -7.04
N ASN A 539 -0.79 -7.68 -7.62
CA ASN A 539 -0.50 -6.40 -7.01
C ASN A 539 -1.76 -5.53 -6.81
N ALA A 540 -2.65 -5.48 -7.80
CA ALA A 540 -3.91 -4.74 -7.70
C ALA A 540 -4.79 -5.26 -6.55
N ILE A 541 -4.88 -6.58 -6.40
CA ILE A 541 -5.67 -7.21 -5.32
C ILE A 541 -4.97 -7.11 -3.97
N LYS A 542 -3.63 -7.21 -3.89
CA LYS A 542 -2.90 -6.94 -2.64
C LYS A 542 -3.11 -5.50 -2.17
N LYS A 543 -3.11 -4.53 -3.10
CA LYS A 543 -3.35 -3.11 -2.80
C LYS A 543 -4.80 -2.83 -2.42
N HIS A 544 -5.75 -3.52 -3.05
CA HIS A 544 -7.19 -3.36 -2.82
C HIS A 544 -7.88 -4.72 -2.64
N PRO A 545 -7.72 -5.40 -1.47
CA PRO A 545 -8.28 -6.74 -1.25
C PRO A 545 -9.81 -6.78 -1.26
N HIS A 546 -10.43 -5.64 -0.92
CA HIS A 546 -11.89 -5.46 -0.92
C HIS A 546 -12.35 -4.63 -2.12
N CYS A 547 -12.35 -5.24 -3.30
CA CYS A 547 -12.72 -4.57 -4.54
C CYS A 547 -13.81 -5.32 -5.32
N LEU A 548 -14.39 -4.61 -6.27
CA LEU A 548 -15.07 -5.21 -7.39
C LEU A 548 -14.07 -5.27 -8.55
N LEU A 549 -13.73 -6.48 -8.99
CA LEU A 549 -12.84 -6.73 -10.10
C LEU A 549 -13.67 -6.97 -11.36
N LEU A 550 -13.55 -6.08 -12.34
CA LEU A 550 -14.18 -6.20 -13.65
C LEU A 550 -13.17 -6.67 -14.70
N LEU A 551 -13.43 -7.82 -15.32
CA LEU A 551 -12.75 -8.30 -16.53
C LEU A 551 -13.66 -8.05 -17.73
N ASP A 552 -13.41 -6.97 -18.46
CA ASP A 552 -14.27 -6.52 -19.55
C ASP A 552 -13.93 -7.27 -20.85
N GLU A 553 -14.94 -7.73 -21.59
CA GLU A 553 -14.83 -8.44 -22.87
C GLU A 553 -14.01 -9.75 -22.80
N ILE A 554 -14.35 -10.64 -21.85
CA ILE A 554 -13.59 -11.87 -21.59
C ILE A 554 -13.40 -12.76 -22.82
N GLU A 555 -14.32 -12.73 -23.79
CA GLU A 555 -14.18 -13.46 -25.06
C GLU A 555 -12.99 -13.03 -25.92
N LYS A 556 -12.36 -11.91 -25.60
CA LYS A 556 -11.15 -11.42 -26.28
C LYS A 556 -9.86 -11.88 -25.61
N ALA A 557 -9.93 -12.41 -24.40
CA ALA A 557 -8.75 -12.89 -23.67
C ALA A 557 -8.14 -14.13 -24.32
N HIS A 558 -6.84 -14.30 -24.15
CA HIS A 558 -6.16 -15.57 -24.40
C HIS A 558 -6.65 -16.68 -23.46
N SER A 559 -6.56 -17.95 -23.87
CA SER A 559 -7.00 -19.12 -23.11
C SER A 559 -6.43 -19.18 -21.68
N ASN A 560 -5.16 -18.83 -21.52
CA ASN A 560 -4.48 -18.80 -20.22
C ASN A 560 -5.17 -17.93 -19.16
N VAL A 561 -5.95 -16.91 -19.55
CA VAL A 561 -6.70 -16.10 -18.57
C VAL A 561 -7.78 -16.95 -17.88
N TYR A 562 -8.40 -17.88 -18.61
CA TYR A 562 -9.44 -18.75 -18.05
C TYR A 562 -8.87 -19.72 -17.00
N ASP A 563 -7.63 -20.20 -17.20
CA ASP A 563 -6.94 -21.04 -16.22
C ASP A 563 -6.69 -20.29 -14.90
N LEU A 564 -6.34 -19.01 -14.98
CA LEU A 564 -6.19 -18.16 -13.79
C LEU A 564 -7.52 -17.95 -13.07
N LEU A 565 -8.60 -17.77 -13.85
CA LEU A 565 -9.93 -17.60 -13.27
C LEU A 565 -10.40 -18.85 -12.53
N LEU A 566 -10.06 -20.04 -13.02
CA LEU A 566 -10.31 -21.28 -12.28
C LEU A 566 -9.58 -21.27 -10.92
N GLN A 567 -8.30 -20.93 -10.89
CA GLN A 567 -7.52 -20.85 -9.65
C GLN A 567 -8.13 -19.82 -8.67
N VAL A 568 -8.51 -18.65 -9.17
CA VAL A 568 -9.13 -17.58 -8.38
C VAL A 568 -10.49 -18.02 -7.82
N MET A 569 -11.34 -18.67 -8.61
CA MET A 569 -12.68 -19.07 -8.17
C MET A 569 -12.69 -20.30 -7.26
N ASP A 570 -11.67 -21.16 -7.32
CA ASP A 570 -11.61 -22.39 -6.51
C ASP A 570 -10.98 -22.18 -5.15
N ASN A 571 -9.89 -21.41 -5.10
CA ASN A 571 -9.09 -21.24 -3.89
C ASN A 571 -9.19 -19.82 -3.31
N ALA A 572 -9.83 -18.89 -4.02
CA ALA A 572 -9.82 -17.47 -3.68
C ALA A 572 -8.41 -16.93 -3.46
N THR A 573 -7.42 -17.46 -4.19
CA THR A 573 -6.03 -17.01 -4.12
C THR A 573 -5.37 -17.11 -5.48
N LEU A 574 -4.51 -16.14 -5.79
CA LEU A 574 -3.64 -16.17 -6.97
C LEU A 574 -2.21 -15.90 -6.52
N SER A 575 -1.25 -16.65 -7.07
CA SER A 575 0.17 -16.45 -6.81
C SER A 575 0.87 -15.97 -8.08
N ASP A 576 1.77 -15.01 -7.94
CA ASP A 576 2.67 -14.62 -9.03
C ASP A 576 3.90 -15.52 -9.12
N ASN A 577 4.71 -15.31 -10.16
CA ASN A 577 5.96 -16.05 -10.38
C ASN A 577 7.08 -15.72 -9.38
N LEU A 578 6.92 -14.65 -8.59
CA LEU A 578 7.84 -14.29 -7.50
C LEU A 578 7.44 -14.95 -6.17
N GLY A 579 6.30 -15.66 -6.13
CA GLY A 579 5.77 -16.28 -4.92
C GLY A 579 4.85 -15.36 -4.10
N ASN A 580 4.61 -14.12 -4.54
CA ASN A 580 3.62 -13.26 -3.89
C ASN A 580 2.23 -13.85 -4.09
N GLN A 581 1.44 -13.89 -3.01
CA GLN A 581 0.06 -14.38 -3.03
C GLN A 581 -0.93 -13.23 -2.77
N ALA A 582 -2.01 -13.20 -3.54
CA ALA A 582 -3.15 -12.30 -3.35
C ALA A 582 -4.40 -13.11 -2.98
N SER A 583 -5.17 -12.62 -2.00
CA SER A 583 -6.44 -13.22 -1.57
C SER A 583 -7.63 -12.53 -2.25
N PHE A 584 -8.48 -13.33 -2.87
CA PHE A 584 -9.72 -12.93 -3.55
C PHE A 584 -10.97 -13.18 -2.71
N LYS A 585 -10.83 -13.63 -1.44
CA LYS A 585 -11.97 -13.94 -0.55
C LYS A 585 -12.95 -12.77 -0.37
N HIS A 586 -12.48 -11.54 -0.56
CA HIS A 586 -13.26 -10.32 -0.42
C HIS A 586 -13.52 -9.58 -1.74
N VAL A 587 -13.27 -10.24 -2.87
CA VAL A 587 -13.43 -9.68 -4.21
C VAL A 587 -14.77 -10.09 -4.79
N ILE A 588 -15.48 -9.15 -5.41
CA ILE A 588 -16.59 -9.45 -6.31
C ILE A 588 -16.01 -9.51 -7.73
N LEU A 589 -16.00 -10.69 -8.33
CA LEU A 589 -15.50 -10.92 -9.68
C LEU A 589 -16.64 -10.78 -10.68
N ILE A 590 -16.52 -9.84 -11.62
CA ILE A 590 -17.45 -9.65 -12.73
C ILE A 590 -16.69 -9.80 -14.04
N MET A 591 -17.15 -10.70 -14.89
CA MET A 591 -16.71 -10.85 -16.27
C MET A 591 -17.80 -10.32 -17.18
N THR A 592 -17.47 -9.53 -18.21
CA THR A 592 -18.45 -9.14 -19.23
C THR A 592 -18.18 -9.86 -20.54
N SER A 593 -19.24 -10.16 -21.28
CA SER A 593 -19.12 -10.71 -22.62
C SER A 593 -20.17 -10.17 -23.56
N ASN A 594 -19.79 -9.91 -24.82
CA ASN A 594 -20.70 -9.51 -25.90
C ASN A 594 -21.35 -10.71 -26.62
N VAL A 595 -21.11 -11.92 -26.16
CA VAL A 595 -21.61 -13.17 -26.73
C VAL A 595 -23.15 -13.25 -26.67
N GLY A 596 -23.75 -13.88 -27.70
CA GLY A 596 -25.21 -14.00 -27.85
C GLY A 596 -25.90 -12.84 -28.61
N SER A 597 -25.14 -11.83 -29.06
CA SER A 597 -25.67 -10.63 -29.73
C SER A 597 -25.65 -10.66 -31.28
N LYS A 598 -24.96 -11.63 -31.89
CA LYS A 598 -24.68 -11.63 -33.35
C LYS A 598 -25.70 -12.34 -34.23
N ASP A 599 -26.52 -13.24 -33.69
CA ASP A 599 -27.56 -13.89 -34.50
C ASP A 599 -28.81 -13.02 -34.53
N LYS A 600 -29.25 -12.62 -35.73
CA LYS A 600 -30.57 -11.99 -35.91
C LYS A 600 -31.63 -12.91 -35.31
N ASP A 601 -32.56 -12.36 -34.54
CA ASP A 601 -33.72 -13.10 -34.07
C ASP A 601 -34.47 -13.64 -35.29
N THR A 602 -34.34 -14.93 -35.56
CA THR A 602 -35.19 -15.64 -36.50
C THR A 602 -36.62 -15.55 -35.97
N LEU A 603 -37.54 -15.01 -36.77
CA LEU A 603 -38.96 -14.87 -36.43
C LEU A 603 -39.53 -16.23 -36.00
N GLY A 604 -39.78 -16.42 -34.71
CA GLY A 604 -40.53 -17.58 -34.20
C GLY A 604 -40.19 -17.96 -32.76
N PHE A 605 -41.19 -17.90 -31.88
CA PHE A 605 -41.25 -18.43 -30.51
C PHE A 605 -40.56 -17.65 -29.38
N PHE A 606 -41.41 -17.09 -28.50
CA PHE A 606 -41.10 -16.43 -27.22
C PHE A 606 -40.38 -17.31 -26.17
N SER A 607 -40.08 -18.58 -26.48
CA SER A 607 -39.36 -19.52 -25.60
C SER A 607 -37.85 -19.61 -25.87
N ALA A 608 -37.32 -18.93 -26.91
CA ALA A 608 -35.97 -19.18 -27.43
C ALA A 608 -34.85 -18.25 -26.90
N LYS A 609 -35.15 -17.22 -26.10
CA LYS A 609 -34.13 -16.25 -25.63
C LYS A 609 -33.14 -16.83 -24.62
N ASN A 610 -33.61 -17.61 -23.64
CA ASN A 610 -32.73 -18.23 -22.63
C ASN A 610 -31.82 -19.31 -23.23
N THR A 611 -32.31 -20.07 -24.21
CA THR A 611 -31.52 -21.08 -24.93
C THR A 611 -30.40 -20.48 -25.77
N LYS A 612 -30.54 -19.24 -26.26
CA LYS A 612 -29.53 -18.54 -27.07
C LYS A 612 -28.30 -18.16 -26.26
N TYR A 613 -28.51 -17.52 -25.10
CA TYR A 613 -27.40 -17.21 -24.19
C TYR A 613 -26.77 -18.48 -23.63
N ASP A 614 -27.55 -19.50 -23.28
CA ASP A 614 -27.02 -20.76 -22.76
C ASP A 614 -26.10 -21.47 -23.77
N ARG A 615 -26.48 -21.51 -25.06
CA ARG A 615 -25.61 -22.07 -26.11
C ARG A 615 -24.33 -21.25 -26.28
N ALA A 616 -24.46 -19.94 -26.36
CA ALA A 616 -23.33 -19.06 -26.61
C ALA A 616 -22.34 -19.04 -25.41
N VAL A 617 -22.84 -19.18 -24.19
CA VAL A 617 -22.02 -19.34 -22.97
C VAL A 617 -21.34 -20.72 -22.93
N LYS A 618 -22.00 -21.79 -23.41
CA LYS A 618 -21.38 -23.12 -23.54
C LYS A 618 -20.22 -23.15 -24.54
N GLU A 619 -20.30 -22.34 -25.59
CA GLU A 619 -19.23 -22.20 -26.58
C GLU A 619 -18.07 -21.35 -26.05
N LEU A 620 -18.36 -20.31 -25.26
CA LEU A 620 -17.35 -19.42 -24.69
C LEU A 620 -16.58 -20.07 -23.52
N LEU A 621 -17.27 -20.76 -22.62
CA LEU A 621 -16.70 -21.22 -21.35
C LEU A 621 -16.74 -22.75 -21.23
N THR A 622 -15.64 -23.32 -20.74
CA THR A 622 -15.56 -24.75 -20.43
C THR A 622 -16.58 -25.14 -19.35
N PRO A 623 -17.00 -26.42 -19.31
CA PRO A 623 -17.86 -26.91 -18.24
C PRO A 623 -17.31 -26.65 -16.83
N GLU A 624 -15.99 -26.75 -16.63
CA GLU A 624 -15.38 -26.49 -15.32
C GLU A 624 -15.64 -25.05 -14.90
N LEU A 625 -15.31 -24.09 -15.76
CA LEU A 625 -15.45 -22.67 -15.42
C LEU A 625 -16.91 -22.26 -15.21
N ARG A 626 -17.83 -22.81 -16.01
CA ARG A 626 -19.28 -22.58 -15.85
C ARG A 626 -19.80 -23.02 -14.49
N SER A 627 -19.29 -24.14 -13.96
CA SER A 627 -19.68 -24.64 -12.63
C SER A 627 -19.23 -23.75 -11.47
N ARG A 628 -18.29 -22.81 -11.71
CA ARG A 628 -17.71 -21.93 -10.69
C ARG A 628 -18.30 -20.51 -10.70
N ILE A 629 -19.08 -20.18 -11.73
CA ILE A 629 -19.79 -18.90 -11.81
C ILE A 629 -21.08 -19.00 -10.99
N ASP A 630 -21.28 -18.08 -10.05
CA ASP A 630 -22.46 -18.08 -9.17
C ASP A 630 -23.73 -17.69 -9.93
N ALA A 631 -23.62 -16.77 -10.90
CA ALA A 631 -24.70 -16.44 -11.81
C ALA A 631 -24.23 -15.93 -13.18
N ILE A 632 -24.87 -16.46 -14.22
CA ILE A 632 -24.85 -15.87 -15.56
C ILE A 632 -25.98 -14.85 -15.61
N VAL A 633 -25.64 -13.60 -15.89
CA VAL A 633 -26.53 -12.45 -15.75
C VAL A 633 -26.83 -11.90 -17.14
N PRO A 634 -28.04 -12.14 -17.69
CA PRO A 634 -28.40 -11.67 -19.01
C PRO A 634 -28.73 -10.18 -19.00
N PHE A 635 -28.27 -9.48 -20.04
CA PHE A 635 -28.58 -8.08 -20.31
C PHE A 635 -29.34 -7.98 -21.63
N ASN A 636 -30.52 -7.36 -21.53
CA ASN A 636 -31.42 -7.19 -22.67
C ASN A 636 -31.03 -5.97 -23.51
N ALA A 637 -31.35 -6.02 -24.80
CA ALA A 637 -31.27 -4.85 -25.66
C ALA A 637 -32.20 -3.74 -25.14
N LEU A 638 -31.76 -2.50 -25.23
CA LEU A 638 -32.50 -1.33 -24.76
C LEU A 638 -33.58 -0.93 -25.78
N SER A 639 -34.79 -0.65 -25.29
CA SER A 639 -35.84 -0.07 -26.13
C SER A 639 -35.62 1.43 -26.35
N LEU A 640 -36.30 2.03 -27.33
CA LEU A 640 -36.24 3.48 -27.54
C LEU A 640 -36.65 4.26 -26.27
N GLU A 641 -37.66 3.78 -25.53
CA GLU A 641 -38.10 4.38 -24.28
C GLU A 641 -37.00 4.33 -23.20
N ASP A 642 -36.20 3.26 -23.17
CA ASP A 642 -35.06 3.17 -22.24
C ASP A 642 -33.97 4.18 -22.61
N PHE A 643 -33.72 4.41 -23.89
CA PHE A 643 -32.82 5.49 -24.35
C PHE A 643 -33.33 6.86 -23.91
N GLU A 644 -34.63 7.14 -24.03
CA GLU A 644 -35.21 8.42 -23.58
C GLU A 644 -35.00 8.64 -22.06
N ARG A 645 -35.17 7.59 -21.24
CA ARG A 645 -34.88 7.65 -19.80
C ARG A 645 -33.41 7.92 -19.51
N ILE A 646 -32.50 7.25 -20.21
CA ILE A 646 -31.05 7.44 -20.04
C ILE A 646 -30.64 8.87 -20.45
N VAL A 647 -31.16 9.37 -21.57
CA VAL A 647 -30.94 10.76 -22.02
C VAL A 647 -31.43 11.74 -20.97
N SER A 648 -32.62 11.53 -20.40
CA SER A 648 -33.19 12.40 -19.37
C SER A 648 -32.26 12.51 -18.16
N VAL A 649 -31.75 11.38 -17.65
CA VAL A 649 -30.81 11.37 -16.52
C VAL A 649 -29.50 12.10 -16.85
N GLU A 650 -28.96 11.93 -18.06
CA GLU A 650 -27.72 12.60 -18.44
C GLU A 650 -27.91 14.11 -18.63
N LEU A 651 -29.08 14.53 -19.12
CA LEU A 651 -29.47 15.94 -19.18
C LEU A 651 -29.69 16.53 -17.78
N ASP A 652 -30.25 15.79 -16.83
CA ASP A 652 -30.41 16.25 -15.44
C ASP A 652 -29.06 16.46 -14.75
N LYS A 653 -28.06 15.61 -15.01
CA LYS A 653 -26.67 15.87 -14.57
C LYS A 653 -26.13 17.17 -15.16
N LEU A 654 -26.41 17.44 -16.43
CA LEU A 654 -26.04 18.69 -17.07
C LEU A 654 -26.75 19.90 -16.45
N LYS A 655 -28.04 19.77 -16.08
CA LYS A 655 -28.78 20.82 -15.34
C LYS A 655 -28.10 21.13 -14.02
N ALA A 656 -27.71 20.10 -13.25
CA ALA A 656 -27.05 20.29 -11.96
C ALA A 656 -25.72 21.05 -12.10
N LEU A 657 -24.87 20.65 -13.04
CA LEU A 657 -23.60 21.35 -13.34
C LEU A 657 -23.80 22.79 -13.81
N ALA A 658 -24.85 23.05 -14.60
CA ALA A 658 -25.16 24.41 -15.05
C ALA A 658 -25.71 25.28 -13.91
N LEU A 659 -26.45 24.68 -12.97
CA LEU A 659 -27.02 25.39 -11.83
C LEU A 659 -25.94 25.87 -10.85
N GLU A 660 -24.86 25.11 -10.66
CA GLU A 660 -23.65 25.57 -9.94
C GLU A 660 -23.00 26.80 -10.57
N GLN A 661 -23.32 27.10 -11.83
CA GLN A 661 -22.82 28.24 -12.59
C GLN A 661 -23.86 29.35 -12.76
N ASP A 662 -24.92 29.35 -11.95
CA ASP A 662 -26.08 30.25 -11.98
C ASP A 662 -26.91 30.19 -13.28
N ILE A 663 -26.94 29.03 -13.93
CA ILE A 663 -27.68 28.81 -15.19
C ILE A 663 -28.76 27.76 -14.97
N THR A 664 -30.02 28.14 -15.18
CA THR A 664 -31.14 27.18 -15.17
C THR A 664 -31.38 26.64 -16.58
N LEU A 665 -31.09 25.37 -16.81
CA LEU A 665 -31.36 24.69 -18.08
C LEU A 665 -32.73 23.99 -18.07
N LYS A 666 -33.53 24.23 -19.11
CA LYS A 666 -34.76 23.47 -19.42
C LYS A 666 -34.61 22.76 -20.77
N PHE A 667 -35.05 21.52 -20.86
CA PHE A 667 -35.03 20.75 -22.11
C PHE A 667 -36.46 20.38 -22.48
N HIS A 668 -36.86 20.68 -23.71
CA HIS A 668 -38.17 20.23 -24.21
C HIS A 668 -38.18 18.72 -24.43
N LYS A 669 -39.35 18.06 -24.30
CA LYS A 669 -39.48 16.60 -24.47
C LYS A 669 -38.95 16.12 -25.83
N GLU A 670 -39.11 16.91 -26.89
CA GLU A 670 -38.59 16.59 -28.22
C GLU A 670 -37.06 16.52 -28.28
N VAL A 671 -36.35 17.27 -27.44
CA VAL A 671 -34.88 17.19 -27.35
C VAL A 671 -34.45 15.82 -26.84
N VAL A 672 -35.15 15.31 -25.82
CA VAL A 672 -34.91 13.97 -25.27
C VAL A 672 -35.12 12.91 -26.35
N LYS A 673 -36.26 12.97 -27.05
CA LYS A 673 -36.58 12.05 -28.15
C LYS A 673 -35.57 12.10 -29.29
N PHE A 674 -35.16 13.31 -29.69
CA PHE A 674 -34.20 13.51 -30.76
C PHE A 674 -32.83 12.88 -30.45
N ILE A 675 -32.30 13.13 -29.24
CA ILE A 675 -31.03 12.56 -28.81
C ILE A 675 -31.14 11.04 -28.66
N ALA A 676 -32.26 10.54 -28.12
CA ALA A 676 -32.52 9.11 -28.00
C ALA A 676 -32.54 8.41 -29.36
N GLN A 677 -33.28 8.95 -30.34
CA GLN A 677 -33.33 8.42 -31.71
C GLN A 677 -31.97 8.45 -32.40
N LYS A 678 -31.25 9.56 -32.30
CA LYS A 678 -29.91 9.71 -32.88
C LYS A 678 -28.93 8.70 -32.28
N SER A 679 -29.01 8.44 -30.98
CA SER A 679 -28.18 7.44 -30.31
C SER A 679 -28.59 6.00 -30.62
N TYR A 680 -29.89 5.73 -30.74
CA TYR A 680 -30.44 4.40 -31.05
C TYR A 680 -29.99 3.89 -32.42
N GLN A 681 -29.78 4.80 -33.39
CA GLN A 681 -29.30 4.48 -34.73
C GLN A 681 -27.78 4.17 -34.79
N THR A 682 -27.04 4.40 -33.70
CA THR A 682 -25.58 4.15 -33.66
C THR A 682 -25.25 2.71 -33.26
N THR A 683 -24.11 2.20 -33.75
CA THR A 683 -23.61 0.86 -33.40
C THR A 683 -23.10 0.75 -31.95
N LEU A 684 -22.83 1.89 -31.29
CA LEU A 684 -22.25 1.96 -29.94
C LEU A 684 -23.33 2.11 -28.84
N GLY A 685 -24.61 2.22 -29.23
CA GLY A 685 -25.75 2.28 -28.31
C GLY A 685 -25.72 3.47 -27.37
N ALA A 686 -26.09 3.28 -26.11
CA ALA A 686 -26.20 4.36 -25.11
C ALA A 686 -24.85 5.04 -24.78
N ARG A 687 -23.71 4.49 -25.22
CA ARG A 687 -22.38 5.10 -25.05
C ARG A 687 -22.26 6.44 -25.79
N GLU A 688 -22.95 6.62 -26.91
CA GLU A 688 -22.87 7.85 -27.71
C GLU A 688 -23.68 9.01 -27.12
N ILE A 689 -24.62 8.77 -26.20
CA ILE A 689 -25.48 9.82 -25.60
C ILE A 689 -24.64 10.96 -25.02
N LYS A 690 -23.61 10.64 -24.23
CA LYS A 690 -22.73 11.65 -23.61
C LYS A 690 -21.99 12.49 -24.65
N LYS A 691 -21.56 11.85 -25.73
CA LYS A 691 -20.83 12.50 -26.83
C LYS A 691 -21.76 13.39 -27.65
N ILE A 692 -22.98 12.93 -27.93
CA ILE A 692 -24.03 13.72 -28.59
C ILE A 692 -24.38 14.94 -27.74
N ILE A 693 -24.62 14.78 -26.43
CA ILE A 693 -24.91 15.90 -25.52
C ILE A 693 -23.72 16.88 -25.45
N HIS A 694 -22.49 16.36 -25.42
CA HIS A 694 -21.31 17.21 -25.41
C HIS A 694 -21.23 18.08 -26.68
N HIS A 695 -21.31 17.46 -27.86
CA HIS A 695 -21.21 18.16 -29.13
C HIS A 695 -22.41 19.09 -29.41
N GLU A 696 -23.63 18.62 -29.19
CA GLU A 696 -24.84 19.34 -29.61
C GLU A 696 -25.32 20.39 -28.60
N ILE A 697 -24.99 20.23 -27.31
CA ILE A 697 -25.48 21.09 -26.23
C ILE A 697 -24.31 21.79 -25.53
N LYS A 698 -23.32 21.05 -24.99
CA LYS A 698 -22.25 21.66 -24.18
C LYS A 698 -21.39 22.62 -24.99
N THR A 699 -21.03 22.27 -26.23
CA THR A 699 -20.25 23.16 -27.11
C THR A 699 -20.99 24.49 -27.35
N LYS A 700 -22.26 24.42 -27.75
CA LYS A 700 -23.09 25.62 -27.96
C LYS A 700 -23.28 26.44 -26.69
N LEU A 701 -23.45 25.77 -25.55
CA LEU A 701 -23.56 26.44 -24.25
C LEU A 701 -22.25 27.16 -23.89
N SER A 702 -21.09 26.54 -24.16
CA SER A 702 -19.77 27.13 -23.94
C SER A 702 -19.57 28.40 -24.78
N ASP A 703 -19.88 28.35 -26.07
CA ASP A 703 -19.74 29.49 -26.98
C ASP A 703 -20.58 30.68 -26.51
N ILE A 704 -21.84 30.41 -26.15
CA ILE A 704 -22.79 31.40 -25.62
C ILE A 704 -22.28 32.04 -24.32
N LEU A 705 -21.68 31.26 -23.42
CA LEU A 705 -21.17 31.75 -22.14
C LEU A 705 -19.88 32.56 -22.29
N LEU A 706 -18.97 32.15 -23.18
CA LEU A 706 -17.72 32.87 -23.46
C LEU A 706 -17.96 34.20 -24.17
N LEU A 707 -18.92 34.23 -25.10
CA LEU A 707 -19.30 35.44 -25.83
C LEU A 707 -20.15 36.43 -24.98
N GLN A 708 -20.34 36.15 -23.68
CA GLN A 708 -21.16 36.92 -22.73
C GLN A 708 -22.56 37.28 -23.28
N SER A 709 -23.12 36.42 -24.12
CA SER A 709 -24.41 36.70 -24.78
C SER A 709 -25.58 36.76 -23.79
N PHE A 710 -25.42 36.20 -22.58
CA PHE A 710 -26.40 36.22 -21.50
C PHE A 710 -25.79 36.70 -20.18
N LYS A 711 -26.50 37.56 -19.44
CA LYS A 711 -26.11 38.00 -18.09
C LYS A 711 -26.57 36.95 -17.06
N LYS A 712 -25.66 36.47 -16.21
CA LYS A 712 -25.98 35.57 -15.10
C LYS A 712 -26.69 36.33 -13.96
N PRO A 713 -27.67 35.74 -13.26
CA PRO A 713 -28.26 34.41 -13.49
C PRO A 713 -29.19 34.38 -14.71
N CYS A 714 -29.12 33.33 -15.52
CA CYS A 714 -29.93 33.20 -16.74
C CYS A 714 -30.69 31.86 -16.81
N LYS A 715 -31.81 31.87 -17.55
CA LYS A 715 -32.62 30.68 -17.82
C LYS A 715 -32.55 30.37 -19.31
N ILE A 716 -32.10 29.17 -19.67
CA ILE A 716 -31.93 28.76 -21.06
C ILE A 716 -32.82 27.55 -21.34
N ALA A 717 -33.64 27.63 -22.39
CA ALA A 717 -34.38 26.51 -22.95
C ALA A 717 -33.61 25.92 -24.14
N CYS A 718 -33.48 24.60 -24.15
CA CYS A 718 -33.04 23.84 -25.31
C CYS A 718 -34.28 23.32 -26.05
N LEU A 719 -34.37 23.68 -27.33
CA LEU A 719 -35.48 23.38 -28.23
C LEU A 719 -34.95 22.67 -29.49
N LEU A 720 -35.83 21.94 -30.17
CA LEU A 720 -35.55 21.35 -31.48
C LEU A 720 -36.19 22.24 -32.57
N GLU A 721 -35.38 22.86 -33.42
CA GLU A 721 -35.85 23.67 -34.56
C GLU A 721 -35.19 23.18 -35.84
N LYS A 722 -35.99 22.86 -36.87
CA LYS A 722 -35.48 22.37 -38.18
C LYS A 722 -34.44 21.23 -38.05
N ASN A 723 -34.72 20.24 -37.20
CA ASN A 723 -33.82 19.13 -36.86
C ASN A 723 -32.46 19.52 -36.24
N GLN A 724 -32.34 20.73 -35.69
CA GLN A 724 -31.15 21.19 -34.97
C GLN A 724 -31.51 21.63 -33.55
N LEU A 725 -30.65 21.29 -32.59
CA LEU A 725 -30.82 21.76 -31.21
C LEU A 725 -30.38 23.22 -31.10
N VAL A 726 -31.28 24.06 -30.60
CA VAL A 726 -31.07 25.50 -30.41
C VAL A 726 -31.22 25.85 -28.93
N LEU A 727 -30.34 26.70 -28.42
CA LEU A 727 -30.38 27.23 -27.06
C LEU A 727 -30.93 28.66 -27.09
N LYS A 728 -32.01 28.93 -26.35
CA LYS A 728 -32.65 30.25 -26.26
C LYS A 728 -32.81 30.69 -24.82
N GLU A 729 -32.55 31.97 -24.54
CA GLU A 729 -32.81 32.55 -23.22
C GLU A 729 -34.31 32.77 -23.01
N ILE A 730 -34.82 32.32 -21.87
CA ILE A 730 -36.20 32.51 -21.44
C ILE A 730 -36.31 33.90 -20.79
N LYS A 731 -36.68 34.92 -21.58
CA LYS A 731 -37.00 36.25 -21.04
C LYS A 731 -38.37 36.23 -20.36
N ARG A 732 -38.52 36.92 -19.22
CA ARG A 732 -39.71 36.97 -18.33
C ARG A 732 -41.08 37.28 -19.02
N ALA A 733 -41.12 37.60 -20.31
CA ALA A 733 -42.33 38.02 -21.04
C ALA A 733 -42.85 37.02 -22.11
N GLN A 734 -42.30 35.81 -22.25
CA GLN A 734 -42.89 34.79 -23.13
C GLN A 734 -43.52 33.66 -22.30
N LYS A 735 -44.86 33.58 -22.33
CA LYS A 735 -45.64 32.42 -21.89
C LYS A 735 -45.26 31.22 -22.76
N VAL A 736 -44.23 30.49 -22.36
CA VAL A 736 -44.07 29.11 -22.81
C VAL A 736 -44.95 28.26 -21.90
N LYS A 737 -45.87 27.48 -22.48
CA LYS A 737 -46.80 26.63 -21.72
C LYS A 737 -45.98 25.71 -20.81
N GLU A 738 -46.19 25.79 -19.49
CA GLU A 738 -45.41 25.00 -18.51
C GLU A 738 -45.59 23.48 -18.66
N ASN A 739 -46.58 23.02 -19.43
CA ASN A 739 -46.86 21.60 -19.66
C ASN A 739 -45.92 20.91 -20.69
N ASP A 740 -45.04 21.67 -21.34
CA ASP A 740 -44.19 21.19 -22.44
C ASP A 740 -42.72 20.89 -22.02
N PHE A 741 -42.33 21.17 -20.76
CA PHE A 741 -40.95 21.03 -20.24
C PHE A 741 -40.77 19.93 -19.20
#